data_AF-A0A398CCU2-F1
#
_entry.id   AF-A0A398CCU2-F1
#
_cell.length_a   1.000
_cell.length_b   1.000
_cell.length_c   1.000
_cell.angle_alpha   90.00
_cell.angle_beta   90.00
_cell.angle_gamma   90.00
#
_symmetry.space_group_name_H-M   'P 1'
#
loop_
_entity.id
_entity.type
_entity.pdbx_description
1 polymer ?
#
loop_
_entity_poly.entity_id
_entity_poly.type
_entity_poly.pdbx_seq_one_letter_code
_entity_poly.pdbx_strand_id
1 'polypeptide(L)'
;MEARPLMTNDGNRFFKRILLLASAALIASSGSTGIVSYGAGTFSVPSQIRVGLFLNLGAGKFQSLTNAATLQSAGGLKLLWREPGGSYNIGNAAPGQSIRFALDGYKALVLETGDLSGAIAALKKMQASSSAAFITKVTKRGAPVYQVTEGVYSTAAAASTALEKWKNAGVAASVTALAPPKIAGPWAVEAGPYGSMAEASAAADRLGAAGLDAFVTLKLQSGGIAFGVRIGQESSAAALPALQQAAAAAGAPNVVIPEPSAKYAVVRNDMTVNGAAGSPMQLYAVPLAAGVTLRADPAADAPIQLVERSKRNYRGSMEASALNGSLAIINEVGLEPYLYSVVGAEVGSGWPAEAQKAQAVAARSYAVSSGMGFQIANVVDTTLSQAYNGTSSENANSTSGVNATAGEVVISGGKVFNAMFSSNAGGITADSKTEVWGNDVPGLASAVISPDSGAGAGQLNWYNVLLASGQTGYIREDLLVDDGQKNAAGLKLLRVKGEATTVRTKPIIDNTIAPVDKLSAGTIVVSLDKVPANGDYSWIEGPYTSEQMAALAKFVNATGPVKTVEITGVGPSGRITEVTVNGVPYKPSSPYGFRAAFGGLKSTLISVEQTGKYTVLDGNGTKRELPQAVGAVHVIDGDGNVSPSDGNLVIMDDKAQVRVVTGEPTFVIHGKGNGHGLGMSQWGARGLAEQGYDYKSILLYYYKNVTIEKDAAI
;
A
#
# COMPACT_ATOMS: atom_id res chain seq x y z
N MET A 1 -11.00 -36.81 -19.86
CA MET A 1 -11.72 -37.34 -21.04
C MET A 1 -11.94 -36.16 -21.97
N GLU A 2 -10.95 -35.82 -22.80
CA GLU A 2 -10.69 -36.42 -24.12
C GLU A 2 -11.86 -36.13 -25.09
N ALA A 3 -11.71 -35.56 -26.29
CA ALA A 3 -10.55 -35.46 -27.16
C ALA A 3 -10.72 -34.31 -28.20
N ARG A 4 -9.60 -33.70 -28.60
CA ARG A 4 -9.33 -33.16 -29.95
C ARG A 4 -9.00 -34.35 -30.89
N PRO A 5 -9.01 -34.30 -32.25
CA PRO A 5 -8.41 -33.26 -33.12
C PRO A 5 -9.21 -33.03 -34.44
N LEU A 6 -8.92 -32.08 -35.35
CA LEU A 6 -7.80 -32.03 -36.32
C LEU A 6 -7.87 -30.71 -37.11
N MET A 7 -6.68 -30.26 -37.53
CA MET A 7 -6.40 -29.11 -38.41
C MET A 7 -6.80 -29.37 -39.87
N THR A 8 -7.15 -28.30 -40.60
CA THR A 8 -6.64 -28.03 -41.95
C THR A 8 -6.39 -26.53 -42.16
N ASN A 9 -5.24 -26.25 -42.78
CA ASN A 9 -4.76 -24.95 -43.28
C ASN A 9 -5.59 -24.46 -44.47
N ASP A 10 -5.76 -23.14 -44.62
CA ASP A 10 -5.07 -22.37 -45.68
C ASP A 10 -5.52 -20.90 -45.70
N GLY A 11 -4.56 -19.99 -45.89
CA GLY A 11 -4.86 -18.57 -46.11
C GLY A 11 -3.73 -17.60 -45.78
N ASN A 12 -2.51 -17.83 -46.28
CA ASN A 12 -1.41 -16.87 -46.22
C ASN A 12 -1.19 -16.24 -47.62
N ARG A 13 -1.20 -14.91 -47.72
CA ARG A 13 -0.71 -14.20 -48.91
C ARG A 13 0.16 -12.99 -48.52
N PHE A 14 1.44 -13.14 -48.91
CA PHE A 14 2.41 -12.15 -49.41
C PHE A 14 3.22 -11.32 -48.38
N PHE A 15 4.52 -11.63 -48.16
CA PHE A 15 5.76 -11.29 -48.95
C PHE A 15 6.20 -9.82 -48.72
N LYS A 16 7.44 -9.45 -48.35
CA LYS A 16 8.80 -9.93 -48.72
C LYS A 16 9.85 -9.53 -47.66
N ARG A 17 10.86 -10.40 -47.45
CA ARG A 17 12.20 -10.06 -46.94
C ARG A 17 13.12 -9.73 -48.14
N ILE A 18 14.05 -8.79 -47.97
CA ILE A 18 15.30 -8.69 -48.74
C ILE A 18 16.44 -8.54 -47.72
N LEU A 19 17.48 -9.34 -47.93
CA LEU A 19 18.74 -9.42 -47.18
C LEU A 19 19.88 -8.98 -48.12
N LEU A 20 21.03 -8.61 -47.53
CA LEU A 20 22.39 -8.39 -48.05
C LEU A 20 22.81 -6.93 -48.33
N LEU A 21 23.78 -6.44 -47.53
CA LEU A 21 25.20 -6.51 -47.91
C LEU A 21 26.09 -6.22 -46.68
N ALA A 22 27.02 -7.14 -46.43
CA ALA A 22 28.13 -6.96 -45.51
C ALA A 22 29.27 -6.25 -46.24
N SER A 23 29.93 -5.31 -45.58
CA SER A 23 31.24 -4.79 -45.99
C SER A 23 32.07 -4.63 -44.74
N ALA A 24 33.07 -5.50 -44.62
CA ALA A 24 34.10 -5.45 -43.59
C ALA A 24 35.10 -4.35 -43.93
N ALA A 25 35.39 -3.48 -42.98
CA ALA A 25 36.60 -2.67 -42.97
C ALA A 25 37.20 -2.74 -41.55
N LEU A 26 38.25 -3.54 -41.40
CA LEU A 26 39.18 -3.50 -40.28
C LEU A 26 40.02 -2.23 -40.41
N ILE A 27 39.95 -1.31 -39.46
CA ILE A 27 41.01 -0.33 -39.20
C ILE A 27 41.25 -0.24 -37.69
N ALA A 28 42.53 -0.20 -37.36
CA ALA A 28 43.15 -0.45 -36.07
C ALA A 28 42.77 0.50 -34.92
N SER A 29 42.93 -0.04 -33.72
CA SER A 29 42.85 0.59 -32.41
C SER A 29 43.76 1.82 -32.25
N SER A 30 43.20 2.92 -31.75
CA SER A 30 43.90 3.86 -30.87
C SER A 30 42.90 4.41 -29.86
N GLY A 31 43.29 4.41 -28.58
CA GLY A 31 42.43 4.74 -27.46
C GLY A 31 41.96 6.20 -27.49
N SER A 32 40.68 6.39 -27.22
CA SER A 32 40.18 7.59 -26.57
C SER A 32 38.99 7.17 -25.70
N THR A 33 39.05 7.55 -24.42
CA THR A 33 37.90 7.49 -23.50
C THR A 33 36.86 8.48 -24.02
N GLY A 34 36.03 8.04 -24.96
CA GLY A 34 34.90 8.79 -25.46
C GLY A 34 33.85 8.90 -24.37
N ILE A 35 33.75 10.06 -23.73
CA ILE A 35 32.54 10.48 -23.03
C ILE A 35 31.41 10.40 -24.06
N VAL A 36 30.52 9.42 -23.92
CA VAL A 36 29.29 9.37 -24.70
C VAL A 36 28.42 10.53 -24.19
N SER A 37 28.48 11.65 -24.90
CA SER A 37 27.51 12.72 -24.75
C SER A 37 26.19 12.22 -25.32
N TYR A 38 25.31 11.73 -24.45
CA TYR A 38 23.90 11.56 -24.79
C TYR A 38 23.35 12.96 -25.08
N GLY A 39 22.86 13.18 -26.31
CA GLY A 39 22.21 14.44 -26.67
C GLY A 39 21.06 14.70 -25.70
N ALA A 40 20.95 15.94 -25.21
CA ALA A 40 19.91 16.38 -24.30
C ALA A 40 18.53 16.15 -24.93
N GLY A 41 17.90 15.01 -24.61
CA GLY A 41 16.47 14.86 -24.79
C GLY A 41 15.79 15.89 -23.90
N THR A 42 14.86 16.67 -24.45
CA THR A 42 14.06 17.58 -23.63
C THR A 42 13.15 16.74 -22.72
N PHE A 43 13.51 16.60 -21.45
CA PHE A 43 12.61 16.11 -20.41
C PHE A 43 11.96 17.30 -19.70
N SER A 44 10.82 17.07 -19.05
CA SER A 44 10.17 18.07 -18.22
C SER A 44 9.70 17.44 -16.92
N VAL A 45 9.98 18.13 -15.83
CA VAL A 45 9.52 17.81 -14.48
C VAL A 45 8.24 18.60 -14.24
N PRO A 46 7.09 17.94 -14.04
CA PRO A 46 5.83 18.64 -13.81
C PRO A 46 5.87 19.41 -12.49
N SER A 47 5.31 20.61 -12.48
CA SER A 47 5.23 21.43 -11.26
C SER A 47 4.26 20.89 -10.21
N GLN A 48 3.33 20.01 -10.62
CA GLN A 48 2.32 19.40 -9.77
C GLN A 48 2.30 17.89 -9.94
N ILE A 49 1.84 17.20 -8.90
CA ILE A 49 1.57 15.77 -8.90
C ILE A 49 0.16 15.50 -8.36
N ARG A 50 -0.47 14.46 -8.89
CA ARG A 50 -1.80 13.99 -8.49
C ARG A 50 -1.65 12.68 -7.73
N VAL A 51 -2.04 12.67 -6.46
CA VAL A 51 -1.98 11.51 -5.58
C VAL A 51 -3.38 10.96 -5.32
N GLY A 52 -3.62 9.71 -5.68
CA GLY A 52 -4.88 9.01 -5.40
C GLY A 52 -4.98 8.59 -3.94
N LEU A 53 -5.91 9.17 -3.19
CA LEU A 53 -6.15 8.84 -1.78
C LEU A 53 -7.28 7.80 -1.63
N PHE A 54 -8.34 7.97 -2.42
CA PHE A 54 -9.43 7.00 -2.56
C PHE A 54 -9.68 6.80 -4.06
N LEU A 55 -9.55 5.55 -4.53
CA LEU A 55 -9.73 5.15 -5.92
C LEU A 55 -10.25 3.72 -6.00
N ASN A 56 -11.05 3.44 -7.02
CA ASN A 56 -11.45 2.10 -7.39
C ASN A 56 -10.96 1.79 -8.82
N LEU A 57 -9.88 1.02 -8.96
CA LEU A 57 -9.37 0.62 -10.28
C LEU A 57 -9.87 -0.76 -10.74
N GLY A 58 -10.77 -1.38 -9.96
CA GLY A 58 -11.29 -2.73 -10.21
C GLY A 58 -10.52 -3.84 -9.50
N ALA A 59 -11.08 -5.05 -9.53
CA ALA A 59 -10.54 -6.22 -8.84
C ALA A 59 -9.10 -6.55 -9.29
N GLY A 60 -8.23 -6.89 -8.34
CA GLY A 60 -6.82 -7.19 -8.61
C GLY A 60 -5.94 -5.97 -8.87
N LYS A 61 -6.51 -4.75 -8.80
CA LYS A 61 -5.78 -3.47 -8.87
C LYS A 61 -5.97 -2.67 -7.59
N PHE A 62 -5.38 -1.47 -7.51
CA PHE A 62 -5.53 -0.61 -6.34
C PHE A 62 -6.99 -0.26 -6.05
N GLN A 63 -7.41 -0.53 -4.82
CA GLN A 63 -8.74 -0.20 -4.31
C GLN A 63 -8.62 0.37 -2.90
N SER A 64 -9.05 1.62 -2.74
CA SER A 64 -9.24 2.27 -1.45
C SER A 64 -10.51 3.10 -1.55
N LEU A 65 -11.53 2.76 -0.78
CA LEU A 65 -12.88 3.28 -0.98
C LEU A 65 -13.34 4.12 0.19
N THR A 66 -14.14 5.14 -0.11
CA THR A 66 -14.94 5.88 0.87
C THR A 66 -16.27 6.29 0.24
N ASN A 67 -17.32 6.45 1.06
CA ASN A 67 -18.63 6.90 0.60
C ASN A 67 -18.78 8.43 0.63
N ALA A 68 -17.95 9.09 1.44
CA ALA A 68 -17.86 10.55 1.50
C ALA A 68 -16.43 10.96 1.87
N ALA A 69 -16.10 12.22 1.57
CA ALA A 69 -14.86 12.86 1.98
C ALA A 69 -15.18 14.17 2.68
N THR A 70 -14.80 14.27 3.95
CA THR A 70 -15.00 15.43 4.80
C THR A 70 -13.70 16.21 4.88
N LEU A 71 -13.74 17.45 4.40
CA LEU A 71 -12.60 18.34 4.31
C LEU A 71 -12.76 19.54 5.24
N GLN A 72 -11.66 19.97 5.82
CA GLN A 72 -11.57 21.16 6.67
C GLN A 72 -10.18 21.77 6.51
N SER A 73 -10.06 23.09 6.60
CA SER A 73 -8.76 23.75 6.71
C SER A 73 -8.84 24.86 7.74
N ALA A 74 -7.77 25.04 8.52
CA ALA A 74 -7.66 26.15 9.47
C ALA A 74 -7.65 27.52 8.76
N GLY A 75 -7.25 27.57 7.48
CA GLY A 75 -7.29 28.78 6.65
C GLY A 75 -8.61 29.00 5.91
N GLY A 76 -9.55 28.06 5.97
CA GLY A 76 -10.74 28.02 5.13
C GLY A 76 -10.50 27.37 3.77
N LEU A 77 -11.56 27.19 2.99
CA LEU A 77 -11.52 26.52 1.67
C LEU A 77 -12.23 27.35 0.61
N LYS A 78 -11.68 27.38 -0.60
CA LYS A 78 -12.36 27.82 -1.82
C LYS A 78 -12.83 26.59 -2.58
N LEU A 79 -14.11 26.54 -2.93
CA LEU A 79 -14.72 25.41 -3.62
C LEU A 79 -14.90 25.75 -5.09
N LEU A 80 -14.49 24.83 -5.96
CA LEU A 80 -14.40 25.03 -7.39
C LEU A 80 -15.08 23.88 -8.14
N TRP A 81 -15.71 24.21 -9.26
CA TRP A 81 -16.00 23.28 -10.35
C TRP A 81 -14.84 23.30 -11.33
N ARG A 82 -14.23 22.15 -11.61
CA ARG A 82 -13.10 22.06 -12.53
C ARG A 82 -13.50 21.42 -13.86
N GLU A 83 -13.11 22.07 -14.95
CA GLU A 83 -13.13 21.54 -16.32
C GLU A 83 -11.73 21.69 -16.94
N PRO A 84 -11.44 21.00 -18.06
CA PRO A 84 -10.17 21.20 -18.78
C PRO A 84 -9.88 22.66 -19.16
N GLY A 85 -10.92 23.46 -19.42
CA GLY A 85 -10.81 24.87 -19.82
C GLY A 85 -10.73 25.88 -18.67
N GLY A 86 -10.82 25.46 -17.40
CA GLY A 86 -10.76 26.38 -16.26
C GLY A 86 -11.45 25.87 -15.00
N SER A 87 -11.35 26.65 -13.93
CA SER A 87 -12.03 26.39 -12.65
C SER A 87 -12.96 27.53 -12.28
N TYR A 88 -14.15 27.20 -11.79
CA TYR A 88 -15.23 28.16 -11.53
C TYR A 88 -15.65 28.08 -10.07
N ASN A 89 -15.77 29.22 -9.39
CA ASN A 89 -16.10 29.26 -7.97
C ASN A 89 -17.54 28.78 -7.72
N ILE A 90 -17.70 27.79 -6.84
CA ILE A 90 -19.02 27.26 -6.42
C ILE A 90 -19.36 27.59 -4.96
N GLY A 91 -18.40 28.09 -4.19
CA GLY A 91 -18.61 28.44 -2.79
C GLY A 91 -17.30 28.57 -2.01
N ASN A 92 -17.41 28.88 -0.72
CA ASN A 92 -16.27 28.93 0.20
C ASN A 92 -16.68 28.30 1.54
N ALA A 93 -15.70 27.78 2.28
CA ALA A 93 -15.84 27.39 3.67
C ALA A 93 -14.95 28.30 4.52
N ALA A 94 -15.49 28.84 5.61
CA ALA A 94 -14.73 29.65 6.56
C ALA A 94 -13.58 28.84 7.22
N PRO A 95 -12.59 29.51 7.84
CA PRO A 95 -11.61 28.87 8.71
C PRO A 95 -12.23 27.86 9.68
N GLY A 96 -11.77 26.61 9.63
CA GLY A 96 -12.30 25.53 10.48
C GLY A 96 -13.72 25.07 10.13
N GLN A 97 -14.34 25.57 9.06
CA GLN A 97 -15.62 25.04 8.59
C GLN A 97 -15.38 23.79 7.74
N SER A 98 -16.09 22.71 8.07
CA SER A 98 -16.01 21.46 7.33
C SER A 98 -17.05 21.40 6.20
N ILE A 99 -16.63 20.84 5.06
CA ILE A 99 -17.49 20.55 3.90
C ILE A 99 -17.33 19.07 3.51
N ARG A 100 -18.32 18.51 2.80
CA ARG A 100 -18.30 17.09 2.41
C ARG A 100 -18.49 16.93 0.91
N PHE A 101 -17.83 15.92 0.35
CA PHE A 101 -18.08 15.42 -1.00
C PHE A 101 -18.64 14.00 -0.93
N ALA A 102 -19.56 13.68 -1.84
CA ALA A 102 -20.06 12.31 -2.02
C ALA A 102 -20.49 12.09 -3.47
N LEU A 103 -21.01 10.90 -3.77
CA LEU A 103 -21.63 10.61 -5.05
C LEU A 103 -23.17 10.72 -4.99
N ASP A 104 -23.75 11.02 -6.13
CA ASP A 104 -25.19 11.00 -6.39
C ASP A 104 -25.57 9.86 -7.33
N GLY A 105 -26.43 8.98 -6.84
CA GLY A 105 -26.83 7.74 -7.50
C GLY A 105 -28.01 7.11 -6.77
N TYR A 106 -28.31 5.84 -7.03
CA TYR A 106 -29.41 5.16 -6.36
C TYR A 106 -29.11 4.92 -4.89
N LYS A 107 -30.10 5.06 -4.01
CA LYS A 107 -29.98 4.88 -2.56
C LYS A 107 -31.20 4.15 -2.02
N ALA A 108 -31.01 3.40 -0.94
CA ALA A 108 -32.11 2.93 -0.13
C ALA A 108 -32.55 4.06 0.80
N LEU A 109 -33.71 4.69 0.58
CA LEU A 109 -34.31 5.63 1.54
C LEU A 109 -35.09 4.80 2.57
N VAL A 110 -34.47 4.62 3.73
CA VAL A 110 -34.94 3.69 4.78
C VAL A 110 -35.94 4.35 5.72
N LEU A 111 -35.75 5.64 6.01
CA LEU A 111 -36.61 6.39 6.92
C LEU A 111 -36.71 7.84 6.48
N GLU A 112 -37.93 8.36 6.51
CA GLU A 112 -38.20 9.80 6.45
C GLU A 112 -38.97 10.18 7.73
N THR A 113 -38.45 11.10 8.53
CA THR A 113 -39.05 11.45 9.83
C THR A 113 -38.83 12.92 10.19
N GLY A 114 -39.71 13.48 11.02
CA GLY A 114 -39.50 14.79 11.66
C GLY A 114 -38.64 14.70 12.93
N ASP A 115 -38.36 13.49 13.43
CA ASP A 115 -37.59 13.25 14.64
C ASP A 115 -36.09 13.06 14.32
N LEU A 116 -35.29 14.09 14.61
CA LEU A 116 -33.84 14.04 14.43
C LEU A 116 -33.17 12.97 15.31
N SER A 117 -33.64 12.81 16.55
CA SER A 117 -33.07 11.83 17.48
C SER A 117 -33.34 10.40 16.97
N GLY A 118 -34.55 10.15 16.50
CA GLY A 118 -34.93 8.91 15.83
C GLY A 118 -34.11 8.65 14.56
N ALA A 119 -33.90 9.67 13.72
CA ALA A 119 -33.05 9.57 12.53
C ALA A 119 -31.60 9.21 12.88
N ILE A 120 -31.02 9.85 13.91
CA ILE A 120 -29.67 9.54 14.42
C ILE A 120 -29.61 8.12 14.97
N ALA A 121 -30.64 7.66 15.69
CA ALA A 121 -30.70 6.30 16.21
C ALA A 121 -30.73 5.26 15.07
N ALA A 122 -31.53 5.49 14.03
CA ALA A 122 -31.56 4.64 12.83
C ALA A 122 -30.19 4.64 12.11
N LEU A 123 -29.59 5.81 11.91
CA LEU A 123 -28.25 5.94 11.33
C LEU A 123 -27.21 5.12 12.10
N LYS A 124 -27.16 5.23 13.44
CA LYS A 124 -26.20 4.49 14.27
C LYS A 124 -26.35 2.97 14.13
N LYS A 125 -27.60 2.46 14.08
CA LYS A 125 -27.86 1.03 13.83
C LYS A 125 -27.33 0.59 12.47
N MET A 126 -27.49 1.43 11.45
CA MET A 126 -26.98 1.13 10.10
C MET A 126 -25.46 1.20 10.04
N GLN A 127 -24.86 2.20 10.67
CA GLN A 127 -23.40 2.41 10.72
C GLN A 127 -22.64 1.32 11.47
N ALA A 128 -23.32 0.51 12.30
CA ALA A 128 -22.74 -0.71 12.87
C ALA A 128 -22.34 -1.74 11.80
N SER A 129 -22.90 -1.68 10.58
CA SER A 129 -22.58 -2.61 9.49
C SER A 129 -22.46 -1.98 8.09
N SER A 130 -22.66 -0.66 7.95
CA SER A 130 -22.41 0.08 6.70
C SER A 130 -22.02 1.53 6.96
N SER A 131 -20.82 1.91 6.51
CA SER A 131 -20.38 3.31 6.50
C SER A 131 -21.03 4.16 5.40
N ALA A 132 -21.93 3.59 4.59
CA ALA A 132 -22.59 4.27 3.47
C ALA A 132 -23.93 4.90 3.85
N ALA A 133 -24.29 4.91 5.13
CA ALA A 133 -25.52 5.53 5.62
C ALA A 133 -25.34 7.03 5.87
N PHE A 134 -26.34 7.82 5.45
CA PHE A 134 -26.37 9.28 5.56
C PHE A 134 -27.70 9.77 6.12
N ILE A 135 -27.69 10.94 6.76
CA ILE A 135 -28.90 11.72 7.06
C ILE A 135 -28.85 13.01 6.24
N THR A 136 -29.88 13.25 5.44
CA THR A 136 -30.09 14.55 4.77
C THR A 136 -31.27 15.27 5.39
N LYS A 137 -31.08 16.54 5.77
CA LYS A 137 -32.16 17.45 6.16
C LYS A 137 -32.78 18.09 4.93
N VAL A 138 -34.09 17.99 4.80
CA VAL A 138 -34.91 18.68 3.81
C VAL A 138 -36.03 19.44 4.51
N THR A 139 -36.65 20.38 3.82
CA THR A 139 -37.89 21.02 4.28
C THR A 139 -39.06 20.30 3.62
N LYS A 140 -40.03 19.82 4.41
CA LYS A 140 -41.30 19.30 3.89
C LYS A 140 -42.48 19.87 4.64
N ARG A 141 -43.50 20.33 3.91
CA ARG A 141 -44.72 20.93 4.49
C ARG A 141 -44.41 22.01 5.55
N GLY A 142 -43.37 22.81 5.29
CA GLY A 142 -42.93 23.89 6.19
C GLY A 142 -42.13 23.46 7.43
N ALA A 143 -41.84 22.16 7.60
CA ALA A 143 -41.10 21.62 8.74
C ALA A 143 -39.81 20.90 8.32
N PRO A 144 -38.78 20.81 9.19
CA PRO A 144 -37.60 20.01 8.91
C PRO A 144 -37.95 18.52 8.90
N VAL A 145 -37.46 17.82 7.87
CA VAL A 145 -37.59 16.38 7.70
C VAL A 145 -36.21 15.78 7.44
N TYR A 146 -35.95 14.63 8.06
CA TYR A 146 -34.69 13.92 8.02
C TYR A 146 -34.85 12.63 7.24
N GLN A 147 -34.12 12.55 6.13
CA GLN A 147 -34.05 11.39 5.26
C GLN A 147 -32.83 10.55 5.60
N VAL A 148 -33.03 9.34 6.10
CA VAL A 148 -31.98 8.36 6.36
C VAL A 148 -31.85 7.46 5.14
N THR A 149 -30.71 7.57 4.44
CA THR A 149 -30.42 6.82 3.22
C THR A 149 -29.21 5.92 3.38
N GLU A 150 -29.09 4.86 2.59
CA GLU A 150 -27.88 4.05 2.50
C GLU A 150 -27.42 3.80 1.07
N GLY A 151 -26.10 3.86 0.91
CA GLY A 151 -25.41 3.50 -0.31
C GLY A 151 -25.41 4.58 -1.37
N VAL A 152 -24.60 4.35 -2.40
CA VAL A 152 -24.70 4.99 -3.72
C VAL A 152 -24.51 3.89 -4.75
N TYR A 153 -25.61 3.36 -5.25
CA TYR A 153 -25.66 2.23 -6.17
C TYR A 153 -25.77 2.69 -7.61
N SER A 154 -25.24 1.88 -8.52
CA SER A 154 -25.35 2.09 -9.97
C SER A 154 -26.73 1.73 -10.53
N THR A 155 -27.51 0.91 -9.83
CA THR A 155 -28.83 0.46 -10.29
C THR A 155 -29.88 0.52 -9.19
N ALA A 156 -31.14 0.71 -9.60
CA ALA A 156 -32.29 0.64 -8.70
C ALA A 156 -32.43 -0.75 -8.05
N ALA A 157 -32.06 -1.81 -8.76
CA ALA A 157 -32.11 -3.18 -8.25
C ALA A 157 -31.16 -3.40 -7.06
N ALA A 158 -29.91 -2.93 -7.16
CA ALA A 158 -28.95 -3.02 -6.06
C ALA A 158 -29.40 -2.20 -4.84
N ALA A 159 -29.95 -1.01 -5.07
CA ALA A 159 -30.55 -0.22 -3.99
C ALA A 159 -31.76 -0.92 -3.36
N SER A 160 -32.55 -1.67 -4.13
CA SER A 160 -33.69 -2.45 -3.64
C SER A 160 -33.26 -3.57 -2.70
N THR A 161 -32.21 -4.31 -3.06
CA THR A 161 -31.62 -5.32 -2.17
C THR A 161 -31.16 -4.72 -0.84
N ALA A 162 -30.53 -3.53 -0.88
CA ALA A 162 -30.13 -2.83 0.33
C ALA A 162 -31.33 -2.35 1.16
N LEU A 163 -32.38 -1.84 0.52
CA LEU A 163 -33.60 -1.40 1.20
C LEU A 163 -34.27 -2.56 1.95
N GLU A 164 -34.41 -3.72 1.31
CA GLU A 164 -34.99 -4.91 1.94
C GLU A 164 -34.14 -5.41 3.12
N LYS A 165 -32.80 -5.36 2.99
CA LYS A 165 -31.89 -5.66 4.11
C LYS A 165 -32.21 -4.79 5.33
N TRP A 166 -32.34 -3.47 5.15
CA TRP A 166 -32.58 -2.56 6.28
C TRP A 166 -33.99 -2.63 6.85
N LYS A 167 -35.00 -2.89 6.00
CA LYS A 167 -36.36 -3.17 6.45
C LYS A 167 -36.39 -4.41 7.35
N ASN A 168 -35.76 -5.50 6.92
CA ASN A 168 -35.69 -6.75 7.68
C ASN A 168 -34.90 -6.60 8.99
N ALA A 169 -33.88 -5.73 9.00
CA ALA A 169 -33.14 -5.40 10.21
C ALA A 169 -33.92 -4.50 11.20
N GLY A 170 -35.10 -3.97 10.82
CA GLY A 170 -35.94 -3.18 11.70
C GLY A 170 -35.29 -1.88 12.21
N VAL A 171 -34.32 -1.32 11.48
CA VAL A 171 -33.50 -0.20 11.96
C VAL A 171 -34.33 1.05 12.29
N ALA A 172 -35.44 1.23 11.59
CA ALA A 172 -36.37 2.35 11.74
C ALA A 172 -37.66 2.02 12.51
N ALA A 173 -37.83 0.79 13.03
CA ALA A 173 -39.11 0.32 13.57
C ALA A 173 -39.64 1.11 14.79
N SER A 174 -38.75 1.78 15.54
CA SER A 174 -39.09 2.56 16.73
C SER A 174 -39.26 4.05 16.47
N VAL A 175 -39.30 4.49 15.21
CA VAL A 175 -39.36 5.90 14.82
C VAL A 175 -40.58 6.15 13.95
N THR A 176 -41.33 7.20 14.23
CA THR A 176 -42.49 7.58 13.42
C THR A 176 -42.05 8.02 12.03
N ALA A 177 -42.41 7.23 11.02
CA ALA A 177 -42.13 7.53 9.62
C ALA A 177 -43.21 8.45 9.03
N LEU A 178 -42.79 9.46 8.26
CA LEU A 178 -43.65 10.38 7.53
C LEU A 178 -44.02 9.88 6.13
N ALA A 179 -43.24 8.94 5.60
CA ALA A 179 -43.43 8.32 4.29
C ALA A 179 -42.91 6.87 4.30
N PRO A 180 -43.44 5.98 3.44
CA PRO A 180 -42.92 4.63 3.30
C PRO A 180 -41.49 4.63 2.76
N PRO A 181 -40.64 3.65 3.16
CA PRO A 181 -39.31 3.49 2.58
C PRO A 181 -39.39 3.29 1.06
N LYS A 182 -38.46 3.89 0.31
CA LYS A 182 -38.44 3.84 -1.17
C LYS A 182 -37.02 3.80 -1.73
N ILE A 183 -36.92 3.50 -3.02
CA ILE A 183 -35.68 3.69 -3.77
C ILE A 183 -35.60 5.16 -4.17
N ALA A 184 -34.58 5.85 -3.68
CA ALA A 184 -34.24 7.19 -4.14
C ALA A 184 -33.24 7.05 -5.29
N GLY A 185 -33.54 7.64 -6.45
CA GLY A 185 -32.66 7.60 -7.61
C GLY A 185 -32.23 8.99 -8.10
N PRO A 186 -31.33 9.04 -9.09
CA PRO A 186 -30.81 10.30 -9.63
C PRO A 186 -31.81 11.02 -10.56
N TRP A 187 -32.99 10.45 -10.81
CA TRP A 187 -33.98 10.98 -11.75
C TRP A 187 -34.77 12.10 -11.09
N ALA A 188 -34.66 13.29 -11.67
CA ALA A 188 -35.26 14.50 -11.15
C ALA A 188 -35.53 15.48 -12.30
N VAL A 189 -36.45 16.41 -12.06
CA VAL A 189 -36.68 17.57 -12.92
C VAL A 189 -35.94 18.78 -12.36
N GLU A 190 -35.67 19.80 -13.16
CA GLU A 190 -34.86 20.95 -12.75
C GLU A 190 -35.61 22.27 -12.95
N ALA A 191 -35.48 23.18 -11.98
CA ALA A 191 -35.98 24.55 -12.05
C ALA A 191 -34.83 25.56 -11.84
N GLY A 192 -34.96 26.75 -12.42
CA GLY A 192 -33.95 27.81 -12.40
C GLY A 192 -33.59 28.31 -13.81
N PRO A 193 -32.49 29.06 -13.97
CA PRO A 193 -31.50 29.40 -12.95
C PRO A 193 -31.99 30.43 -11.93
N TYR A 194 -31.35 30.46 -10.76
CA TYR A 194 -31.49 31.46 -9.69
C TYR A 194 -30.21 32.29 -9.58
N GLY A 195 -30.30 33.52 -9.07
CA GLY A 195 -29.18 34.45 -9.00
C GLY A 195 -28.11 34.06 -7.97
N SER A 196 -28.48 33.25 -6.96
CA SER A 196 -27.58 32.83 -5.90
C SER A 196 -27.96 31.46 -5.30
N MET A 197 -27.02 30.86 -4.55
CA MET A 197 -27.29 29.66 -3.75
C MET A 197 -28.39 29.89 -2.71
N ALA A 198 -28.49 31.10 -2.14
CA ALA A 198 -29.53 31.44 -1.17
C ALA A 198 -30.93 31.48 -1.81
N GLU A 199 -31.05 32.06 -3.00
CA GLU A 199 -32.31 32.06 -3.76
C GLU A 199 -32.71 30.64 -4.19
N ALA A 200 -31.75 29.83 -4.64
CA ALA A 200 -32.00 28.43 -4.97
C ALA A 200 -32.42 27.63 -3.73
N SER A 201 -31.81 27.89 -2.55
CA SER A 201 -32.21 27.25 -1.30
C SER A 201 -33.65 27.63 -0.91
N ALA A 202 -34.00 28.92 -0.99
CA ALA A 202 -35.36 29.38 -0.71
C ALA A 202 -36.38 28.77 -1.68
N ALA A 203 -36.02 28.60 -2.96
CA ALA A 203 -36.87 27.91 -3.93
C ALA A 203 -37.02 26.41 -3.62
N ALA A 204 -35.95 25.74 -3.20
CA ALA A 204 -36.01 24.35 -2.75
C ALA A 204 -36.92 24.21 -1.52
N ASP A 205 -36.84 25.13 -0.56
CA ASP A 205 -37.72 25.14 0.63
C ASP A 205 -39.20 25.35 0.25
N ARG A 206 -39.50 26.22 -0.74
CA ARG A 206 -40.88 26.39 -1.24
C ARG A 206 -41.44 25.13 -1.88
N LEU A 207 -40.65 24.45 -2.71
CA LEU A 207 -41.05 23.19 -3.34
C LEU A 207 -41.17 22.06 -2.30
N GLY A 208 -40.28 22.07 -1.30
CA GLY A 208 -40.38 21.25 -0.11
C GLY A 208 -41.68 21.49 0.68
N ALA A 209 -42.11 22.74 0.85
CA ALA A 209 -43.38 23.06 1.49
C ALA A 209 -44.59 22.46 0.74
N ALA A 210 -44.50 22.25 -0.58
CA ALA A 210 -45.48 21.51 -1.37
C ALA A 210 -45.35 19.97 -1.25
N GLY A 211 -44.39 19.47 -0.47
CA GLY A 211 -44.14 18.05 -0.21
C GLY A 211 -43.14 17.37 -1.14
N LEU A 212 -42.50 18.12 -2.04
CA LEU A 212 -41.55 17.58 -3.02
C LEU A 212 -40.15 17.46 -2.40
N ASP A 213 -39.41 16.41 -2.78
CA ASP A 213 -37.98 16.35 -2.51
C ASP A 213 -37.28 17.40 -3.39
N ALA A 214 -36.60 18.39 -2.82
CA ALA A 214 -35.97 19.46 -3.59
C ALA A 214 -34.59 19.83 -3.01
N PHE A 215 -33.60 19.94 -3.88
CA PHE A 215 -32.21 20.20 -3.51
C PHE A 215 -31.60 21.26 -4.41
N VAL A 216 -30.71 22.08 -3.85
CA VAL A 216 -29.93 23.01 -4.67
C VAL A 216 -29.05 22.22 -5.64
N THR A 217 -29.01 22.64 -6.90
CA THR A 217 -28.12 22.09 -7.92
C THR A 217 -27.19 23.17 -8.46
N LEU A 218 -25.98 22.77 -8.82
CA LEU A 218 -24.96 23.58 -9.45
C LEU A 218 -24.72 23.04 -10.85
N LYS A 219 -24.73 23.93 -11.85
CA LYS A 219 -24.42 23.57 -13.24
C LYS A 219 -23.49 24.59 -13.84
N LEU A 220 -22.55 24.13 -14.66
CA LEU A 220 -21.73 25.03 -15.44
C LEU A 220 -22.55 25.56 -16.64
N GLN A 221 -22.63 26.88 -16.77
CA GLN A 221 -23.31 27.57 -17.87
C GLN A 221 -22.51 28.80 -18.31
N SER A 222 -22.24 28.94 -19.61
CA SER A 222 -21.57 30.13 -20.21
C SER A 222 -20.32 30.63 -19.47
N GLY A 223 -19.46 29.73 -18.99
CA GLY A 223 -18.23 30.12 -18.26
C GLY A 223 -18.47 30.56 -16.81
N GLY A 224 -19.62 30.24 -16.22
CA GLY A 224 -19.95 30.50 -14.83
C GLY A 224 -20.82 29.40 -14.22
N ILE A 225 -21.16 29.54 -12.94
CA ILE A 225 -22.00 28.58 -12.22
C ILE A 225 -23.42 29.11 -12.15
N ALA A 226 -24.36 28.33 -12.70
CA ALA A 226 -25.79 28.53 -12.53
C ALA A 226 -26.27 27.76 -11.29
N PHE A 227 -27.03 28.44 -10.44
CA PHE A 227 -27.72 27.83 -9.31
C PHE A 227 -29.12 27.42 -9.75
N GLY A 228 -29.50 26.17 -9.50
CA GLY A 228 -30.83 25.63 -9.79
C GLY A 228 -31.41 24.90 -8.60
N VAL A 229 -32.58 24.31 -8.80
CA VAL A 229 -33.16 23.32 -7.89
C VAL A 229 -33.45 22.04 -8.66
N ARG A 230 -32.93 20.92 -8.16
CA ARG A 230 -33.22 19.57 -8.64
C ARG A 230 -34.32 18.98 -7.76
N ILE A 231 -35.44 18.63 -8.39
CA ILE A 231 -36.70 18.28 -7.75
C ILE A 231 -36.99 16.81 -8.04
N GLY A 232 -37.21 16.03 -6.99
CA GLY A 232 -37.42 14.59 -7.01
C GLY A 232 -36.16 13.78 -6.78
N GLN A 233 -36.38 12.50 -6.51
CA GLN A 233 -35.36 11.44 -6.38
C GLN A 233 -35.95 10.14 -6.93
N GLU A 234 -36.51 10.19 -8.13
CA GLU A 234 -37.27 9.08 -8.69
C GLU A 234 -36.36 7.90 -9.02
N SER A 235 -36.90 6.69 -8.93
CA SER A 235 -36.19 5.46 -9.24
C SER A 235 -36.11 5.18 -10.75
N SER A 236 -36.85 5.91 -11.59
CA SER A 236 -36.84 5.76 -13.04
C SER A 236 -37.21 7.05 -13.78
N ALA A 237 -36.72 7.17 -15.02
CA ALA A 237 -37.07 8.27 -15.91
C ALA A 237 -38.57 8.35 -16.25
N ALA A 238 -39.30 7.23 -16.16
CA ALA A 238 -40.73 7.17 -16.47
C ALA A 238 -41.60 8.02 -15.52
N ALA A 239 -41.10 8.33 -14.32
CA ALA A 239 -41.80 9.18 -13.35
C ALA A 239 -41.63 10.69 -13.61
N LEU A 240 -40.70 11.09 -14.49
CA LEU A 240 -40.34 12.50 -14.68
C LEU A 240 -41.48 13.38 -15.23
N PRO A 241 -42.34 12.94 -16.17
CA PRO A 241 -43.45 13.78 -16.64
C PRO A 241 -44.45 14.12 -15.53
N ALA A 242 -44.80 13.16 -14.68
CA ALA A 242 -45.71 13.39 -13.56
C ALA A 242 -45.07 14.32 -12.51
N LEU A 243 -43.80 14.12 -12.22
CA LEU A 243 -43.03 14.98 -11.32
C LEU A 243 -42.89 16.41 -11.86
N GLN A 244 -42.72 16.58 -13.17
CA GLN A 244 -42.68 17.89 -13.83
C GLN A 244 -44.01 18.65 -13.61
N GLN A 245 -45.14 17.98 -13.78
CA GLN A 245 -46.46 18.57 -13.52
C GLN A 245 -46.64 18.96 -12.05
N ALA A 246 -46.22 18.10 -11.12
CA ALA A 246 -46.27 18.38 -9.69
C ALA A 246 -45.40 19.57 -9.30
N ALA A 247 -44.19 19.68 -9.86
CA ALA A 247 -43.29 20.81 -9.65
C ALA A 247 -43.87 22.13 -10.20
N ALA A 248 -44.49 22.09 -11.39
CA ALA A 248 -45.16 23.25 -11.96
C ALA A 248 -46.32 23.73 -11.07
N ALA A 249 -47.16 22.80 -10.57
CA ALA A 249 -48.24 23.10 -9.64
C ALA A 249 -47.74 23.63 -8.28
N ALA A 250 -46.53 23.25 -7.87
CA ALA A 250 -45.86 23.73 -6.66
C ALA A 250 -45.16 25.09 -6.82
N GLY A 251 -45.39 25.80 -7.94
CA GLY A 251 -44.87 27.15 -8.16
C GLY A 251 -43.53 27.22 -8.88
N ALA A 252 -43.10 26.16 -9.57
CA ALA A 252 -41.96 26.18 -10.49
C ALA A 252 -42.43 26.04 -11.96
N PRO A 253 -42.97 27.11 -12.59
CA PRO A 253 -43.64 27.01 -13.90
C PRO A 253 -42.71 26.63 -15.07
N ASN A 254 -41.40 26.90 -14.96
CA ASN A 254 -40.41 26.64 -16.01
C ASN A 254 -39.54 25.41 -15.72
N VAL A 255 -40.11 24.40 -15.06
CA VAL A 255 -39.40 23.16 -14.72
C VAL A 255 -39.15 22.31 -15.97
N VAL A 256 -37.93 21.79 -16.12
CA VAL A 256 -37.50 21.00 -17.29
C VAL A 256 -37.08 19.60 -16.89
N ILE A 257 -37.22 18.65 -17.81
CA ILE A 257 -36.59 17.33 -17.69
C ILE A 257 -35.16 17.47 -18.22
N PRO A 258 -34.11 17.31 -17.39
CA PRO A 258 -32.74 17.41 -17.86
C PRO A 258 -32.36 16.21 -18.73
N GLU A 259 -31.48 16.44 -19.69
CA GLU A 259 -30.87 15.35 -20.47
C GLU A 259 -30.15 14.34 -19.55
N PRO A 260 -30.19 13.03 -19.83
CA PRO A 260 -29.56 12.02 -18.97
C PRO A 260 -28.05 12.23 -18.75
N SER A 261 -27.36 12.86 -19.70
CA SER A 261 -25.92 13.16 -19.63
C SER A 261 -25.62 14.55 -19.05
N ALA A 262 -26.63 15.30 -18.62
CA ALA A 262 -26.43 16.63 -18.06
C ALA A 262 -25.51 16.58 -16.84
N LYS A 263 -24.45 17.38 -16.87
CA LYS A 263 -23.55 17.56 -15.73
C LYS A 263 -24.24 18.43 -14.67
N TYR A 264 -24.15 18.01 -13.42
CA TYR A 264 -24.64 18.77 -12.27
C TYR A 264 -23.85 18.40 -11.01
N ALA A 265 -24.01 19.17 -9.94
CA ALA A 265 -23.68 18.76 -8.59
C ALA A 265 -24.83 19.14 -7.66
N VAL A 266 -25.23 18.26 -6.76
CA VAL A 266 -26.31 18.52 -5.80
C VAL A 266 -25.72 18.95 -4.46
N VAL A 267 -26.23 20.03 -3.88
CA VAL A 267 -25.88 20.46 -2.54
C VAL A 267 -26.95 19.96 -1.56
N ARG A 268 -26.52 19.22 -0.54
CA ARG A 268 -27.36 18.64 0.51
C ARG A 268 -26.98 19.20 1.88
N ASN A 269 -27.99 19.33 2.74
CA ASN A 269 -27.81 19.63 4.16
C ASN A 269 -27.57 18.32 4.91
N ASP A 270 -26.32 17.89 5.03
CA ASP A 270 -25.93 16.63 5.65
C ASP A 270 -25.91 16.73 7.18
N MET A 271 -26.63 15.83 7.83
CA MET A 271 -26.71 15.72 9.30
C MET A 271 -25.95 14.49 9.82
N THR A 272 -25.22 13.79 8.96
CA THR A 272 -24.59 12.51 9.30
C THR A 272 -23.50 12.66 10.38
N VAL A 273 -22.72 13.74 10.31
CA VAL A 273 -21.61 14.01 11.25
C VAL A 273 -22.03 14.96 12.36
N ASN A 274 -22.62 16.12 12.00
CA ASN A 274 -22.98 17.17 12.95
C ASN A 274 -24.45 17.13 13.40
N GLY A 275 -25.17 16.02 13.15
CA GLY A 275 -26.58 15.91 13.47
C GLY A 275 -26.91 16.17 14.94
N ALA A 276 -26.08 15.67 15.86
CA ALA A 276 -26.25 15.89 17.29
C ALA A 276 -26.12 17.37 17.71
N ALA A 277 -25.38 18.18 16.93
CA ALA A 277 -25.24 19.61 17.14
C ALA A 277 -26.37 20.43 16.49
N GLY A 278 -27.35 19.78 15.85
CA GLY A 278 -28.49 20.42 15.19
C GLY A 278 -28.14 21.23 13.93
N SER A 279 -26.88 21.25 13.51
CA SER A 279 -26.37 22.10 12.43
C SER A 279 -25.89 21.26 11.26
N PRO A 280 -26.50 21.39 10.05
CA PRO A 280 -26.09 20.61 8.89
C PRO A 280 -24.74 21.07 8.34
N MET A 281 -24.00 20.11 7.79
CA MET A 281 -22.82 20.35 6.95
C MET A 281 -23.25 20.40 5.49
N GLN A 282 -22.65 21.28 4.69
CA GLN A 282 -22.88 21.25 3.25
C GLN A 282 -22.16 20.05 2.63
N LEU A 283 -22.93 19.21 1.95
CA LEU A 283 -22.45 18.07 1.18
C LEU A 283 -22.68 18.32 -0.31
N TYR A 284 -21.61 18.27 -1.09
CA TYR A 284 -21.62 18.40 -2.55
C TYR A 284 -21.54 17.01 -3.17
N ALA A 285 -22.64 16.56 -3.77
CA ALA A 285 -22.75 15.26 -4.41
C ALA A 285 -22.56 15.38 -5.93
N VAL A 286 -21.59 14.66 -6.48
CA VAL A 286 -21.37 14.58 -7.93
C VAL A 286 -22.07 13.34 -8.52
N PRO A 287 -22.65 13.41 -9.73
CA PRO A 287 -23.33 12.28 -10.34
C PRO A 287 -22.40 11.08 -10.50
N LEU A 288 -22.98 9.88 -10.43
CA LEU A 288 -22.24 8.63 -10.68
C LEU A 288 -21.64 8.56 -12.08
N ALA A 289 -22.28 9.21 -13.06
CA ALA A 289 -21.74 9.37 -14.40
C ALA A 289 -20.49 10.26 -14.35
N ALA A 290 -19.38 9.75 -14.90
CA ALA A 290 -18.13 10.49 -14.95
C ALA A 290 -18.30 11.80 -15.75
N GLY A 291 -17.56 12.83 -15.36
CA GLY A 291 -17.51 14.10 -16.10
C GLY A 291 -17.67 15.36 -15.25
N VAL A 292 -17.96 15.22 -13.95
CA VAL A 292 -17.95 16.33 -12.98
C VAL A 292 -16.78 16.15 -12.02
N THR A 293 -15.98 17.21 -11.89
CA THR A 293 -14.89 17.28 -10.91
C THR A 293 -15.10 18.51 -10.05
N LEU A 294 -15.25 18.31 -8.76
CA LEU A 294 -15.23 19.38 -7.77
C LEU A 294 -13.86 19.42 -7.12
N ARG A 295 -13.40 20.62 -6.77
CA ARG A 295 -12.08 20.86 -6.18
C ARG A 295 -12.21 21.78 -4.96
N ALA A 296 -11.50 21.48 -3.90
CA ALA A 296 -11.33 22.35 -2.75
C ALA A 296 -9.87 22.82 -2.69
N ASP A 297 -9.68 24.12 -2.75
CA ASP A 297 -8.39 24.78 -2.58
C ASP A 297 -8.30 25.38 -1.18
N PRO A 298 -7.13 25.39 -0.53
CA PRO A 298 -6.96 26.10 0.72
C PRO A 298 -7.06 27.62 0.45
N ALA A 299 -7.83 28.33 1.28
CA ALA A 299 -8.05 29.77 1.11
C ALA A 299 -6.88 30.63 1.65
N ALA A 300 -5.96 30.01 2.40
CA ALA A 300 -4.71 30.57 2.90
C ALA A 300 -3.62 29.48 2.88
N ASP A 301 -2.38 29.78 3.29
CA ASP A 301 -1.31 28.78 3.43
C ASP A 301 -1.54 27.89 4.65
N ALA A 302 -2.55 27.02 4.56
CA ALA A 302 -2.92 26.05 5.58
C ALA A 302 -3.32 24.73 4.90
N PRO A 303 -2.87 23.57 5.42
CA PRO A 303 -3.20 22.29 4.82
C PRO A 303 -4.70 21.97 4.93
N ILE A 304 -5.16 21.06 4.07
CA ILE A 304 -6.51 20.50 4.11
C ILE A 304 -6.47 19.18 4.89
N GLN A 305 -7.27 19.08 5.94
CA GLN A 305 -7.53 17.84 6.65
C GLN A 305 -8.55 16.99 5.90
N LEU A 306 -8.27 15.69 5.77
CA LEU A 306 -9.22 14.69 5.27
C LEU A 306 -9.57 13.70 6.38
N VAL A 307 -10.81 13.76 6.88
CA VAL A 307 -11.26 12.99 8.06
C VAL A 307 -11.18 11.49 7.81
N GLU A 308 -11.67 11.02 6.66
CA GLU A 308 -11.78 9.61 6.31
C GLU A 308 -10.41 8.95 6.04
N ARG A 309 -9.34 9.75 5.93
CA ARG A 309 -7.96 9.28 5.80
C ARG A 309 -7.17 9.54 7.08
N SER A 310 -7.67 9.03 8.19
CA SER A 310 -7.06 9.14 9.53
C SER A 310 -6.83 10.59 9.98
N LYS A 311 -7.71 11.51 9.59
CA LYS A 311 -7.60 12.97 9.88
C LYS A 311 -6.26 13.57 9.45
N ARG A 312 -5.65 13.01 8.40
CA ARG A 312 -4.35 13.46 7.89
C ARG A 312 -4.50 14.81 7.19
N ASN A 313 -3.48 15.64 7.34
CA ASN A 313 -3.39 16.98 6.75
C ASN A 313 -2.53 16.94 5.49
N TYR A 314 -2.97 17.60 4.43
CA TYR A 314 -2.33 17.59 3.12
C TYR A 314 -2.13 19.01 2.59
N ARG A 315 -1.00 19.26 1.93
CA ARG A 315 -0.80 20.48 1.15
C ARG A 315 -1.54 20.41 -0.18
N GLY A 316 -1.71 21.56 -0.82
CA GLY A 316 -2.37 21.66 -2.11
C GLY A 316 -3.89 21.46 -2.00
N SER A 317 -4.48 20.94 -3.06
CA SER A 317 -5.91 20.89 -3.26
C SER A 317 -6.45 19.46 -3.18
N MET A 318 -7.76 19.34 -2.96
CA MET A 318 -8.49 18.07 -2.96
C MET A 318 -9.54 18.07 -4.05
N GLU A 319 -9.52 17.05 -4.91
CA GLU A 319 -10.53 16.85 -5.94
C GLU A 319 -11.44 15.68 -5.61
N ALA A 320 -12.72 15.82 -5.95
CA ALA A 320 -13.74 14.79 -5.85
C ALA A 320 -14.41 14.58 -7.21
N SER A 321 -14.44 13.32 -7.66
CA SER A 321 -15.10 12.91 -8.89
C SER A 321 -15.62 11.47 -8.78
N ALA A 322 -16.40 11.01 -9.76
CA ALA A 322 -16.75 9.59 -9.89
C ALA A 322 -15.67 8.83 -10.69
N LEU A 323 -15.28 7.65 -10.21
CA LEU A 323 -14.45 6.69 -10.95
C LEU A 323 -14.94 5.27 -10.70
N ASN A 324 -15.30 4.55 -11.77
CA ASN A 324 -15.78 3.17 -11.71
C ASN A 324 -16.92 2.95 -10.68
N GLY A 325 -17.85 3.91 -10.62
CA GLY A 325 -18.99 3.87 -9.70
C GLY A 325 -18.65 4.11 -8.23
N SER A 326 -17.46 4.64 -7.92
CA SER A 326 -17.02 4.94 -6.55
C SER A 326 -16.46 6.37 -6.46
N LEU A 327 -16.49 6.95 -5.26
CA LEU A 327 -15.96 8.29 -5.03
C LEU A 327 -14.44 8.24 -5.17
N ALA A 328 -13.90 9.04 -6.08
CA ALA A 328 -12.48 9.26 -6.22
C ALA A 328 -12.08 10.54 -5.49
N ILE A 329 -11.04 10.46 -4.67
CA ILE A 329 -10.42 11.62 -4.00
C ILE A 329 -8.96 11.71 -4.40
N ILE A 330 -8.60 12.83 -5.03
CA ILE A 330 -7.24 13.12 -5.48
C ILE A 330 -6.68 14.31 -4.70
N ASN A 331 -5.47 14.18 -4.18
CA ASN A 331 -4.71 15.33 -3.73
C ASN A 331 -3.82 15.83 -4.87
N GLU A 332 -4.07 17.04 -5.34
CA GLU A 332 -3.21 17.73 -6.32
C GLU A 332 -2.32 18.72 -5.56
N VAL A 333 -1.01 18.52 -5.65
CA VAL A 333 -0.03 19.24 -4.83
C VAL A 333 1.24 19.52 -5.64
N GLY A 334 1.98 20.56 -5.28
CA GLY A 334 3.27 20.83 -5.88
C GLY A 334 4.21 19.64 -5.72
N LEU A 335 4.98 19.32 -6.76
CA LEU A 335 5.86 18.15 -6.73
C LEU A 335 6.89 18.24 -5.59
N GLU A 336 7.49 19.41 -5.37
CA GLU A 336 8.46 19.62 -4.29
C GLU A 336 7.80 19.50 -2.89
N PRO A 337 6.67 20.17 -2.58
CA PRO A 337 5.92 19.93 -1.35
C PRO A 337 5.49 18.47 -1.11
N TYR A 338 5.12 17.74 -2.17
CA TYR A 338 4.86 16.29 -2.08
C TYR A 338 6.10 15.53 -1.59
N LEU A 339 7.27 15.88 -2.12
CA LEU A 339 8.53 15.24 -1.74
C LEU A 339 8.97 15.57 -0.30
N TYR A 340 8.57 16.70 0.28
CA TYR A 340 8.83 16.96 1.72
C TYR A 340 8.23 15.86 2.60
N SER A 341 7.01 15.43 2.24
CA SER A 341 6.29 14.34 2.92
C SER A 341 6.90 12.98 2.61
N VAL A 342 7.16 12.69 1.34
CA VAL A 342 7.71 11.39 0.92
C VAL A 342 9.08 11.16 1.53
N VAL A 343 10.03 12.08 1.34
CA VAL A 343 11.39 11.92 1.86
C VAL A 343 11.35 11.81 3.39
N GLY A 344 10.54 12.63 4.06
CA GLY A 344 10.42 12.56 5.52
C GLY A 344 9.70 11.31 6.07
N ALA A 345 8.94 10.60 5.22
CA ALA A 345 8.32 9.33 5.58
C ALA A 345 9.20 8.12 5.25
N GLU A 346 10.04 8.22 4.22
CA GLU A 346 10.88 7.16 3.70
C GLU A 346 12.22 7.04 4.46
N VAL A 347 12.82 8.17 4.86
CA VAL A 347 14.12 8.18 5.55
C VAL A 347 14.06 8.95 6.87
N GLY A 348 14.89 8.55 7.83
CA GLY A 348 14.89 9.14 9.17
C GLY A 348 15.29 10.61 9.15
N SER A 349 14.61 11.43 9.97
CA SER A 349 14.85 12.89 10.03
C SER A 349 16.29 13.26 10.39
N GLY A 350 17.02 12.42 11.13
CA GLY A 350 18.42 12.63 11.51
C GLY A 350 19.46 12.07 10.53
N TRP A 351 19.06 11.57 9.36
CA TRP A 351 20.00 10.98 8.40
C TRP A 351 20.87 12.04 7.70
N PRO A 352 22.08 11.67 7.21
CA PRO A 352 22.97 12.59 6.51
C PRO A 352 22.30 13.33 5.35
N ALA A 353 22.69 14.59 5.12
CA ALA A 353 22.11 15.43 4.08
C ALA A 353 22.21 14.81 2.67
N GLU A 354 23.32 14.15 2.36
CA GLU A 354 23.52 13.50 1.04
C GLU A 354 22.58 12.31 0.84
N ALA A 355 22.21 11.58 1.91
CA ALA A 355 21.18 10.54 1.83
C ALA A 355 19.78 11.12 1.62
N GLN A 356 19.46 12.25 2.25
CA GLN A 356 18.20 12.99 2.04
C GLN A 356 18.07 13.47 0.58
N LYS A 357 19.15 14.05 0.02
CA LYS A 357 19.22 14.49 -1.39
C LYS A 357 19.08 13.32 -2.36
N ALA A 358 19.79 12.20 -2.12
CA ALA A 358 19.68 11.01 -2.96
C ALA A 358 18.24 10.47 -2.95
N GLN A 359 17.61 10.38 -1.78
CA GLN A 359 16.21 9.98 -1.65
C GLN A 359 15.27 10.94 -2.37
N ALA A 360 15.50 12.26 -2.30
CA ALA A 360 14.68 13.26 -2.99
C ALA A 360 14.71 13.08 -4.52
N VAL A 361 15.90 12.94 -5.11
CA VAL A 361 16.06 12.76 -6.57
C VAL A 361 15.46 11.42 -7.02
N ALA A 362 15.69 10.33 -6.28
CA ALA A 362 15.10 9.03 -6.59
C ALA A 362 13.56 9.09 -6.51
N ALA A 363 13.02 9.68 -5.44
CA ALA A 363 11.59 9.81 -5.24
C ALA A 363 10.92 10.70 -6.32
N ARG A 364 11.56 11.81 -6.71
CA ARG A 364 11.10 12.67 -7.81
C ARG A 364 11.07 11.90 -9.13
N SER A 365 12.14 11.18 -9.45
CA SER A 365 12.25 10.43 -10.70
C SER A 365 11.21 9.32 -10.80
N TYR A 366 10.98 8.57 -9.71
CA TYR A 366 9.89 7.59 -9.63
C TYR A 366 8.53 8.26 -9.87
N ALA A 367 8.25 9.36 -9.18
CA ALA A 367 6.97 10.05 -9.26
C ALA A 367 6.67 10.60 -10.67
N VAL A 368 7.68 11.16 -11.33
CA VAL A 368 7.58 11.69 -12.70
C VAL A 368 7.47 10.56 -13.73
N SER A 369 8.30 9.51 -13.61
CA SER A 369 8.27 8.37 -14.55
C SER A 369 6.99 7.54 -14.47
N SER A 370 6.25 7.62 -13.35
CA SER A 370 4.98 6.91 -13.16
C SER A 370 3.87 7.35 -14.12
N GLY A 371 3.99 8.53 -14.75
CA GLY A 371 2.96 9.07 -15.65
C GLY A 371 1.61 9.13 -14.95
N MET A 372 0.50 8.86 -15.64
CA MET A 372 -0.84 8.70 -15.04
C MET A 372 -1.17 7.22 -14.77
N GLY A 373 -0.27 6.52 -14.07
CA GLY A 373 -0.35 5.07 -13.84
C GLY A 373 -1.62 4.58 -13.14
N PHE A 374 -2.34 5.47 -12.44
CA PHE A 374 -3.58 5.17 -11.72
C PHE A 374 -4.81 5.84 -12.36
N GLN A 375 -4.80 5.95 -13.70
CA GLN A 375 -5.82 6.58 -14.55
C GLN A 375 -5.92 8.11 -14.36
N ILE A 376 -6.41 8.56 -13.21
CA ILE A 376 -6.62 9.98 -12.88
C ILE A 376 -5.63 10.52 -11.84
N ALA A 377 -4.64 9.71 -11.48
CA ALA A 377 -3.54 10.04 -10.58
C ALA A 377 -2.21 9.50 -11.08
N ASN A 378 -1.12 10.17 -10.68
CA ASN A 378 0.24 9.75 -10.97
C ASN A 378 0.67 8.59 -10.07
N VAL A 379 0.37 8.73 -8.77
CA VAL A 379 0.79 7.83 -7.69
C VAL A 379 -0.35 7.66 -6.69
N VAL A 380 -0.21 6.71 -5.76
CA VAL A 380 -1.12 6.53 -4.61
C VAL A 380 -0.37 6.74 -3.29
N ASP A 381 -1.08 7.02 -2.20
CA ASP A 381 -0.49 7.34 -0.89
C ASP A 381 -0.11 6.10 -0.05
N THR A 382 0.21 4.99 -0.71
CA THR A 382 0.62 3.74 -0.07
C THR A 382 1.97 3.26 -0.61
N THR A 383 2.57 2.26 0.02
CA THR A 383 3.84 1.64 -0.41
C THR A 383 3.76 0.96 -1.79
N LEU A 384 2.58 0.90 -2.42
CA LEU A 384 2.47 0.55 -3.84
C LEU A 384 3.14 1.59 -4.74
N SER A 385 3.17 2.86 -4.29
CA SER A 385 3.95 3.93 -4.91
C SER A 385 5.07 4.39 -3.98
N GLN A 386 4.75 5.27 -3.04
CA GLN A 386 5.68 5.87 -2.08
C GLN A 386 4.92 6.21 -0.81
N ALA A 387 5.61 6.26 0.33
CA ALA A 387 4.99 6.65 1.61
C ALA A 387 4.63 8.14 1.61
N TYR A 388 3.38 8.47 1.30
CA TYR A 388 2.86 9.84 1.36
C TYR A 388 1.92 10.03 2.56
N ASN A 389 2.45 10.62 3.63
CA ASN A 389 1.74 10.78 4.90
C ASN A 389 1.22 12.21 5.14
N GLY A 390 1.18 13.04 4.09
CA GLY A 390 0.81 14.44 4.22
C GLY A 390 1.83 15.20 5.08
N THR A 391 1.40 16.28 5.74
CA THR A 391 2.33 17.20 6.42
C THR A 391 2.98 16.62 7.67
N SER A 392 2.52 15.46 8.19
CA SER A 392 3.02 14.91 9.45
C SER A 392 4.40 14.27 9.37
N SER A 393 4.88 13.93 8.16
CA SER A 393 6.23 13.39 7.96
C SER A 393 7.25 14.43 7.55
N GLU A 394 6.83 15.66 7.23
CA GLU A 394 7.72 16.75 6.84
C GLU A 394 8.67 17.10 8.00
N ASN A 395 9.95 17.32 7.69
CA ASN A 395 10.95 17.77 8.65
C ASN A 395 12.01 18.63 7.95
N ALA A 396 12.79 19.40 8.71
CA ALA A 396 13.75 20.36 8.15
C ALA A 396 14.77 19.71 7.21
N ASN A 397 15.24 18.49 7.52
CA ASN A 397 16.22 17.79 6.70
C ASN A 397 15.61 17.26 5.40
N SER A 398 14.38 16.73 5.43
CA SER A 398 13.68 16.32 4.21
C SER A 398 13.40 17.53 3.32
N THR A 399 12.89 18.63 3.88
CA THR A 399 12.65 19.88 3.13
C THR A 399 13.93 20.44 2.53
N SER A 400 15.02 20.50 3.29
CA SER A 400 16.30 21.00 2.80
C SER A 400 16.90 20.12 1.71
N GLY A 401 16.82 18.79 1.84
CA GLY A 401 17.33 17.86 0.83
C GLY A 401 16.55 17.94 -0.48
N VAL A 402 15.23 18.07 -0.39
CA VAL A 402 14.34 18.27 -1.54
C VAL A 402 14.64 19.59 -2.25
N ASN A 403 14.69 20.70 -1.49
CA ASN A 403 14.97 22.02 -2.06
C ASN A 403 16.36 22.11 -2.71
N ALA A 404 17.38 21.50 -2.10
CA ALA A 404 18.73 21.48 -2.64
C ALA A 404 18.86 20.70 -3.96
N THR A 405 17.87 19.86 -4.28
CA THR A 405 17.83 19.03 -5.50
C THR A 405 16.58 19.30 -6.33
N ALA A 406 15.95 20.47 -6.16
CA ALA A 406 14.71 20.82 -6.87
C ALA A 406 14.90 20.69 -8.39
N GLY A 407 13.96 20.01 -9.04
CA GLY A 407 14.02 19.75 -10.49
C GLY A 407 15.05 18.70 -10.95
N GLU A 408 15.86 18.13 -10.05
CA GLU A 408 16.82 17.08 -10.42
C GLU A 408 16.16 15.70 -10.47
N VAL A 409 16.43 14.97 -11.55
CA VAL A 409 15.93 13.62 -11.83
C VAL A 409 17.03 12.72 -12.40
N VAL A 410 16.84 11.41 -12.26
CA VAL A 410 17.64 10.37 -12.90
C VAL A 410 17.14 10.18 -14.33
N ILE A 411 18.03 10.22 -15.32
CA ILE A 411 17.72 10.03 -16.74
C ILE A 411 18.37 8.75 -17.24
N SER A 412 17.62 7.94 -18.00
CA SER A 412 18.14 6.76 -18.70
C SER A 412 17.55 6.71 -20.11
N GLY A 413 18.40 6.61 -21.12
CA GLY A 413 17.97 6.58 -22.52
C GLY A 413 17.14 7.80 -22.94
N GLY A 414 17.45 8.99 -22.38
CA GLY A 414 16.75 10.25 -22.68
C GLY A 414 15.36 10.40 -22.05
N LYS A 415 14.99 9.54 -21.10
CA LYS A 415 13.72 9.61 -20.35
C LYS A 415 13.99 9.62 -18.85
N VAL A 416 13.05 10.20 -18.10
CA VAL A 416 13.07 10.10 -16.63
C VAL A 416 12.99 8.64 -16.23
N PHE A 417 14.01 8.20 -15.51
CA PHE A 417 14.20 6.82 -15.09
C PHE A 417 13.29 6.50 -13.90
N ASN A 418 12.72 5.30 -13.90
CA ASN A 418 11.97 4.79 -12.76
C ASN A 418 12.96 4.36 -11.65
N ALA A 419 13.38 5.34 -10.86
CA ALA A 419 14.36 5.19 -9.78
C ALA A 419 13.74 4.47 -8.57
N MET A 420 13.56 3.16 -8.69
CA MET A 420 13.08 2.29 -7.62
C MET A 420 14.01 2.35 -6.40
N PHE A 421 13.45 2.26 -5.21
CA PHE A 421 14.20 2.18 -3.96
C PHE A 421 13.48 1.28 -2.96
N SER A 422 14.20 0.78 -1.96
CA SER A 422 13.65 -0.02 -0.87
C SER A 422 14.36 0.25 0.44
N SER A 423 13.74 -0.13 1.57
CA SER A 423 14.27 0.22 2.88
C SER A 423 15.67 -0.33 3.13
N ASN A 424 15.85 -1.63 2.97
CA ASN A 424 17.14 -2.27 3.24
C ASN A 424 17.36 -3.43 2.26
N ALA A 425 18.50 -3.45 1.57
CA ALA A 425 18.78 -4.50 0.59
C ALA A 425 19.30 -5.80 1.24
N GLY A 426 19.62 -5.79 2.55
CA GLY A 426 20.18 -6.94 3.26
C GLY A 426 21.66 -7.17 2.97
N GLY A 427 22.36 -6.14 2.50
CA GLY A 427 23.78 -6.19 2.12
C GLY A 427 24.02 -6.23 0.60
N ILE A 428 22.99 -6.50 -0.21
CA ILE A 428 23.11 -6.64 -1.67
C ILE A 428 21.76 -6.41 -2.38
N THR A 429 21.75 -5.58 -3.43
CA THR A 429 20.53 -5.28 -4.19
C THR A 429 20.04 -6.48 -4.99
N ALA A 430 18.74 -6.56 -5.22
CA ALA A 430 18.11 -7.61 -6.01
C ALA A 430 18.36 -7.44 -7.51
N ASP A 431 18.26 -8.55 -8.24
CA ASP A 431 18.21 -8.59 -9.69
C ASP A 431 16.77 -8.52 -10.21
N SER A 432 16.48 -7.60 -11.15
CA SER A 432 15.10 -7.43 -11.64
C SER A 432 14.60 -8.63 -12.45
N LYS A 433 15.48 -9.29 -13.20
CA LYS A 433 15.12 -10.36 -14.13
C LYS A 433 14.82 -11.66 -13.43
N THR A 434 15.70 -12.08 -12.54
CA THR A 434 15.66 -13.42 -11.94
C THR A 434 14.98 -13.43 -10.59
N GLU A 435 15.01 -12.34 -9.83
CA GLU A 435 14.58 -12.33 -8.42
C GLU A 435 13.29 -11.54 -8.15
N VAL A 436 12.81 -10.71 -9.08
CA VAL A 436 11.65 -9.83 -8.82
C VAL A 436 10.58 -9.83 -9.93
N TRP A 437 10.91 -9.50 -11.18
CA TRP A 437 9.91 -9.23 -12.23
C TRP A 437 9.95 -10.15 -13.45
N GLY A 438 11.00 -10.96 -13.65
CA GLY A 438 11.10 -11.83 -14.83
C GLY A 438 11.68 -11.14 -16.07
N ASN A 439 12.05 -9.86 -15.98
CA ASN A 439 12.64 -9.10 -17.08
C ASN A 439 13.76 -8.16 -16.64
N ASP A 440 14.69 -7.90 -17.55
CA ASP A 440 15.72 -6.87 -17.37
C ASP A 440 15.09 -5.48 -17.38
N VAL A 441 15.58 -4.59 -16.51
CA VAL A 441 15.21 -3.18 -16.49
C VAL A 441 16.49 -2.35 -16.69
N PRO A 442 16.75 -1.89 -17.93
CA PRO A 442 17.92 -1.08 -18.22
C PRO A 442 17.98 0.13 -17.29
N GLY A 443 19.07 0.25 -16.52
CA GLY A 443 19.23 1.31 -15.51
C GLY A 443 19.31 0.80 -14.07
N LEU A 444 18.64 -0.32 -13.75
CA LEU A 444 18.74 -0.94 -12.43
C LEU A 444 19.98 -1.83 -12.37
N ALA A 445 20.84 -1.58 -11.38
CA ALA A 445 22.00 -2.43 -11.15
C ALA A 445 21.57 -3.78 -10.55
N SER A 446 22.11 -4.86 -11.09
CA SER A 446 21.95 -6.21 -10.53
C SER A 446 23.01 -6.46 -9.45
N ALA A 447 22.60 -7.01 -8.31
CA ALA A 447 23.49 -7.54 -7.27
C ALA A 447 24.62 -6.60 -6.82
N VAL A 448 24.30 -5.33 -6.57
CA VAL A 448 25.26 -4.35 -6.05
C VAL A 448 25.36 -4.47 -4.52
N ILE A 449 26.58 -4.57 -4.00
CA ILE A 449 26.86 -4.57 -2.57
C ILE A 449 26.33 -3.28 -1.93
N SER A 450 25.60 -3.38 -0.83
CA SER A 450 24.96 -2.24 -0.17
C SER A 450 25.39 -2.16 1.30
N PRO A 451 25.93 -1.04 1.79
CA PRO A 451 26.38 -0.90 3.17
C PRO A 451 25.21 -0.66 4.14
N ASP A 452 24.38 -1.69 4.31
CA ASP A 452 23.08 -1.61 5.01
C ASP A 452 23.18 -1.78 6.54
N SER A 453 24.38 -2.05 7.07
CA SER A 453 24.60 -2.48 8.45
C SER A 453 24.26 -1.44 9.51
N GLY A 454 24.21 -0.16 9.15
CA GLY A 454 23.81 0.93 10.05
C GLY A 454 22.42 0.74 10.66
N ALA A 455 21.56 -0.09 10.05
CA ALA A 455 20.23 -0.39 10.54
C ALA A 455 20.20 -1.17 11.87
N GLY A 456 21.27 -1.91 12.18
CA GLY A 456 21.44 -2.65 13.44
C GLY A 456 22.38 -1.95 14.44
N ALA A 457 22.85 -0.73 14.14
CA ALA A 457 23.82 -0.04 14.97
C ALA A 457 23.28 0.21 16.39
N GLY A 458 24.09 -0.10 17.40
CA GLY A 458 23.72 0.04 18.82
C GLY A 458 22.88 -1.10 19.38
N GLN A 459 22.47 -2.08 18.57
CA GLN A 459 21.82 -3.29 19.07
C GLN A 459 22.85 -4.30 19.56
N LEU A 460 22.55 -4.92 20.71
CA LEU A 460 23.31 -6.04 21.23
C LEU A 460 22.98 -7.31 20.43
N ASN A 461 24.01 -8.09 20.16
CA ASN A 461 23.91 -9.43 19.60
C ASN A 461 23.39 -10.43 20.65
N TRP A 462 23.04 -11.60 20.16
CA TRP A 462 22.53 -12.71 20.94
C TRP A 462 23.34 -13.96 20.63
N TYR A 463 23.67 -14.72 21.67
CA TYR A 463 24.22 -16.04 21.52
C TYR A 463 23.08 -17.04 21.38
N ASN A 464 23.10 -17.84 20.31
CA ASN A 464 22.39 -19.11 20.29
C ASN A 464 23.19 -20.10 21.15
N VAL A 465 22.57 -20.61 22.20
CA VAL A 465 23.24 -21.43 23.23
C VAL A 465 22.60 -22.80 23.33
N LEU A 466 23.43 -23.81 23.61
CA LEU A 466 23.00 -25.14 24.01
C LEU A 466 23.06 -25.25 25.54
N LEU A 467 21.94 -25.67 26.13
CA LEU A 467 21.80 -25.91 27.55
C LEU A 467 22.19 -27.36 27.90
N ALA A 468 22.52 -27.60 29.17
CA ALA A 468 22.77 -28.95 29.68
C ALA A 468 21.56 -29.90 29.52
N SER A 469 20.35 -29.34 29.43
CA SER A 469 19.11 -30.09 29.14
C SER A 469 19.00 -30.57 27.69
N GLY A 470 19.93 -30.17 26.80
CA GLY A 470 19.90 -30.47 25.37
C GLY A 470 19.02 -29.50 24.55
N GLN A 471 18.31 -28.57 25.21
CA GLN A 471 17.54 -27.52 24.54
C GLN A 471 18.44 -26.39 24.05
N THR A 472 18.00 -25.70 22.99
CA THR A 472 18.66 -24.51 22.47
C THR A 472 17.80 -23.26 22.65
N GLY A 473 18.44 -22.11 22.69
CA GLY A 473 17.75 -20.82 22.71
C GLY A 473 18.72 -19.65 22.71
N TYR A 474 18.19 -18.45 22.87
CA TYR A 474 18.92 -17.21 22.70
C TYR A 474 19.09 -16.46 24.03
N ILE A 475 20.32 -16.01 24.30
CA ILE A 475 20.65 -15.14 25.42
C ILE A 475 21.42 -13.92 24.89
N ARG A 476 21.04 -12.72 25.33
CA ARG A 476 21.65 -11.46 24.89
C ARG A 476 23.10 -11.36 25.40
N GLU A 477 24.00 -10.82 24.57
CA GLU A 477 25.44 -10.89 24.83
C GLU A 477 25.89 -10.19 26.13
N ASP A 478 25.17 -9.15 26.57
CA ASP A 478 25.46 -8.43 27.82
C ASP A 478 25.20 -9.28 29.08
N LEU A 479 24.39 -10.33 28.97
CA LEU A 479 24.03 -11.24 30.07
C LEU A 479 25.01 -12.41 30.23
N LEU A 480 25.99 -12.52 29.34
CA LEU A 480 26.98 -13.60 29.30
C LEU A 480 28.41 -13.06 29.44
N VAL A 481 29.29 -13.90 30.00
CA VAL A 481 30.75 -13.70 30.03
C VAL A 481 31.38 -14.72 29.09
N ASP A 482 32.16 -14.25 28.12
CA ASP A 482 33.10 -15.07 27.34
C ASP A 482 34.49 -14.92 27.99
N ASP A 483 34.91 -15.93 28.75
CA ASP A 483 36.23 -15.98 29.40
C ASP A 483 37.28 -16.73 28.55
N GLY A 484 36.95 -17.01 27.28
CA GLY A 484 37.81 -17.71 26.33
C GLY A 484 37.86 -19.23 26.53
N GLN A 485 37.15 -19.79 27.51
CA GLN A 485 37.11 -21.23 27.73
C GLN A 485 36.39 -21.96 26.60
N LYS A 486 36.87 -23.17 26.31
CA LYS A 486 36.31 -24.08 25.30
C LYS A 486 36.13 -25.47 25.89
N ASN A 487 35.13 -26.20 25.42
CA ASN A 487 35.00 -27.63 25.74
C ASN A 487 35.98 -28.48 24.90
N ALA A 488 35.98 -29.80 25.13
CA ALA A 488 36.85 -30.74 24.41
C ALA A 488 36.61 -30.77 22.89
N ALA A 489 35.43 -30.37 22.42
CA ALA A 489 35.09 -30.21 21.00
C ALA A 489 35.51 -28.85 20.42
N GLY A 490 36.16 -27.99 21.21
CA GLY A 490 36.61 -26.66 20.77
C GLY A 490 35.52 -25.58 20.77
N LEU A 491 34.32 -25.88 21.28
CA LEU A 491 33.21 -24.93 21.36
C LEU A 491 33.33 -24.01 22.56
N LYS A 492 33.02 -22.73 22.36
CA LYS A 492 33.10 -21.72 23.42
C LYS A 492 32.10 -21.99 24.54
N LEU A 493 32.58 -21.85 25.77
CA LEU A 493 31.77 -21.87 26.98
C LEU A 493 31.49 -20.44 27.43
N LEU A 494 30.23 -20.15 27.72
CA LEU A 494 29.78 -18.84 28.19
C LEU A 494 29.18 -18.97 29.57
N ARG A 495 29.44 -18.00 30.45
CA ARG A 495 28.95 -17.97 31.82
C ARG A 495 27.83 -16.95 32.00
N VAL A 496 26.71 -17.39 32.57
CA VAL A 496 25.57 -16.52 32.89
C VAL A 496 25.94 -15.54 34.02
N LYS A 497 25.68 -14.24 33.84
CA LYS A 497 26.03 -13.20 34.82
C LYS A 497 25.05 -13.05 35.97
N GLY A 498 23.75 -13.21 35.71
CA GLY A 498 22.68 -12.85 36.65
C GLY A 498 21.71 -14.00 36.93
N GLU A 499 21.08 -13.94 38.10
CA GLU A 499 20.02 -14.87 38.47
C GLU A 499 18.80 -14.75 37.56
N ALA A 500 18.13 -15.89 37.35
CA ALA A 500 16.93 -16.00 36.51
C ALA A 500 17.10 -15.41 35.08
N THR A 501 18.28 -15.56 34.48
CA THR A 501 18.55 -15.13 33.10
C THR A 501 17.69 -15.94 32.13
N THR A 502 16.80 -15.24 31.43
CA THR A 502 15.85 -15.85 30.50
C THR A 502 16.52 -16.36 29.23
N VAL A 503 16.32 -17.64 28.93
CA VAL A 503 16.65 -18.25 27.62
C VAL A 503 15.44 -18.13 26.71
N ARG A 504 15.60 -17.47 25.56
CA ARG A 504 14.48 -17.11 24.68
C ARG A 504 14.42 -17.99 23.46
N THR A 505 13.23 -18.15 22.89
CA THR A 505 13.02 -18.90 21.63
C THR A 505 13.52 -18.15 20.40
N LYS A 506 13.64 -16.81 20.47
CA LYS A 506 14.14 -15.92 19.41
C LYS A 506 15.03 -14.81 20.01
N PRO A 507 15.93 -14.18 19.24
CA PRO A 507 16.85 -13.14 19.73
C PRO A 507 16.15 -11.77 19.87
N ILE A 508 15.06 -11.71 20.64
CA ILE A 508 14.29 -10.49 20.93
C ILE A 508 13.80 -10.49 22.37
N ILE A 509 13.69 -9.31 22.99
CA ILE A 509 13.01 -9.18 24.28
C ILE A 509 11.51 -9.03 24.04
N ASP A 510 10.82 -10.16 24.08
CA ASP A 510 9.37 -10.21 24.09
C ASP A 510 8.92 -11.07 25.28
N ASN A 511 8.22 -10.45 26.22
CA ASN A 511 7.76 -11.13 27.43
C ASN A 511 6.38 -11.79 27.24
N THR A 512 5.78 -11.67 26.05
CA THR A 512 4.55 -12.38 25.68
C THR A 512 4.82 -13.82 25.21
N ILE A 513 6.06 -14.09 24.79
CA ILE A 513 6.50 -15.42 24.37
C ILE A 513 7.07 -16.17 25.57
N ALA A 514 6.59 -17.40 25.81
CA ALA A 514 7.12 -18.25 26.86
C ALA A 514 8.62 -18.52 26.63
N PRO A 515 9.46 -18.39 27.66
CA PRO A 515 10.88 -18.67 27.54
C PRO A 515 11.13 -20.18 27.43
N VAL A 516 12.29 -20.54 26.87
CA VAL A 516 12.78 -21.93 26.85
C VAL A 516 13.15 -22.37 28.28
N ASP A 517 13.87 -21.51 29.00
CA ASP A 517 14.32 -21.78 30.36
C ASP A 517 14.70 -20.48 31.10
N LYS A 518 15.02 -20.57 32.40
CA LYS A 518 15.62 -19.52 33.21
C LYS A 518 16.81 -20.06 33.99
N LEU A 519 17.99 -19.45 33.78
CA LEU A 519 19.25 -19.94 34.34
C LEU A 519 19.70 -19.12 35.54
N SER A 520 20.37 -19.79 36.49
CA SER A 520 21.02 -19.13 37.63
C SER A 520 22.36 -18.49 37.25
N ALA A 521 22.85 -17.58 38.09
CA ALA A 521 24.16 -16.99 37.88
C ALA A 521 25.25 -18.06 37.95
N GLY A 522 26.28 -17.93 37.10
CA GLY A 522 27.38 -18.88 37.03
C GLY A 522 27.10 -20.14 36.19
N THR A 523 25.86 -20.38 35.75
CA THR A 523 25.56 -21.49 34.83
C THR A 523 26.41 -21.37 33.56
N ILE A 524 27.00 -22.49 33.14
CA ILE A 524 27.78 -22.60 31.91
C ILE A 524 26.87 -23.09 30.78
N VAL A 525 26.91 -22.37 29.66
CA VAL A 525 26.22 -22.74 28.42
C VAL A 525 27.22 -22.82 27.26
N VAL A 526 26.92 -23.62 26.24
CA VAL A 526 27.78 -23.75 25.06
C VAL A 526 27.30 -22.78 23.99
N SER A 527 28.19 -21.95 23.45
CA SER A 527 27.90 -21.08 22.31
C SER A 527 27.82 -21.89 21.03
N LEU A 528 26.66 -21.86 20.36
CA LEU A 528 26.47 -22.44 19.03
C LEU A 528 26.75 -21.40 17.93
N ASP A 529 26.18 -20.21 18.08
CA ASP A 529 26.32 -19.11 17.12
C ASP A 529 26.11 -17.76 17.83
N LYS A 530 26.50 -16.65 17.17
CA LYS A 530 26.24 -15.28 17.60
C LYS A 530 25.55 -14.51 16.48
N VAL A 531 24.30 -14.13 16.73
CA VAL A 531 23.41 -13.50 15.75
C VAL A 531 23.00 -12.09 16.17
N PRO A 532 22.65 -11.19 15.23
CA PRO A 532 22.04 -9.91 15.55
C PRO A 532 20.70 -10.07 16.28
N ALA A 533 20.27 -9.02 16.97
CA ALA A 533 18.90 -8.97 17.50
C ALA A 533 17.87 -9.06 16.36
N ASN A 534 16.75 -9.73 16.64
CA ASN A 534 15.61 -9.75 15.73
C ASN A 534 15.03 -8.33 15.60
N GLY A 535 14.91 -7.86 14.36
CA GLY A 535 14.32 -6.57 14.03
C GLY A 535 13.75 -6.55 12.62
N ASP A 536 13.67 -5.35 12.04
CA ASP A 536 13.08 -5.17 10.71
C ASP A 536 14.01 -5.57 9.56
N TYR A 537 15.31 -5.74 9.82
CA TYR A 537 16.35 -5.88 8.78
C TYR A 537 17.23 -7.11 8.93
N SER A 538 17.22 -7.74 10.11
CA SER A 538 17.77 -9.06 10.36
C SER A 538 16.79 -9.77 11.29
N TRP A 539 16.34 -10.97 10.92
CA TRP A 539 15.36 -11.70 11.72
C TRP A 539 15.49 -13.20 11.55
N ILE A 540 15.07 -13.89 12.60
CA ILE A 540 14.98 -15.34 12.72
C ILE A 540 13.54 -15.67 13.07
N GLU A 541 12.88 -16.44 12.21
CA GLU A 541 11.55 -16.99 12.44
C GLU A 541 11.63 -18.50 12.71
N GLY A 542 10.65 -19.00 13.46
CA GLY A 542 10.67 -20.37 13.99
C GLY A 542 11.42 -20.48 15.34
N PRO A 543 11.83 -21.69 15.74
CA PRO A 543 11.66 -22.95 15.01
C PRO A 543 10.19 -23.31 14.81
N TYR A 544 9.83 -23.72 13.61
CA TYR A 544 8.50 -24.20 13.26
C TYR A 544 8.48 -25.73 13.23
N THR A 545 7.44 -26.36 13.77
CA THR A 545 7.18 -27.80 13.57
C THR A 545 6.72 -28.08 12.14
N SER A 546 6.67 -29.35 11.75
CA SER A 546 6.09 -29.82 10.48
C SER A 546 4.67 -29.27 10.24
N GLU A 547 3.83 -29.26 11.29
CA GLU A 547 2.45 -28.75 11.24
C GLU A 547 2.42 -27.23 11.12
N GLN A 548 3.26 -26.53 11.87
CA GLN A 548 3.34 -25.06 11.81
C GLN A 548 3.86 -24.59 10.45
N MET A 549 4.86 -25.27 9.88
CA MET A 549 5.33 -24.98 8.52
C MET A 549 4.27 -25.25 7.46
N ALA A 550 3.49 -26.34 7.59
CA ALA A 550 2.35 -26.58 6.72
C ALA A 550 1.30 -25.46 6.83
N ALA A 551 1.14 -24.88 8.03
CA ALA A 551 0.16 -23.84 8.32
C ALA A 551 0.56 -22.41 7.90
N LEU A 552 1.84 -22.09 7.65
CA LEU A 552 2.32 -20.74 7.25
C LEU A 552 1.81 -20.20 5.90
N ALA A 553 0.91 -20.95 5.25
CA ALA A 553 -0.05 -20.56 4.22
C ALA A 553 0.34 -20.78 2.75
N LYS A 554 -0.57 -21.46 2.03
CA LYS A 554 -0.71 -21.51 0.56
C LYS A 554 0.46 -22.07 -0.26
N PHE A 555 1.56 -22.47 0.35
CA PHE A 555 2.66 -23.14 -0.35
C PHE A 555 2.30 -24.54 -0.82
N VAL A 556 1.30 -25.20 -0.22
CA VAL A 556 1.24 -26.64 -0.34
C VAL A 556 -0.18 -27.15 -0.48
N ASN A 557 -0.49 -27.60 -1.71
CA ASN A 557 -1.25 -28.83 -1.91
C ASN A 557 -0.43 -30.05 -1.41
N ALA A 558 0.39 -29.95 -0.36
CA ALA A 558 1.04 -31.12 0.22
C ALA A 558 -0.02 -31.92 0.95
N THR A 559 -0.28 -33.11 0.42
CA THR A 559 -1.03 -34.15 1.10
C THR A 559 -0.11 -34.80 2.14
N GLY A 560 0.16 -34.12 3.26
CA GLY A 560 0.93 -34.67 4.40
C GLY A 560 1.83 -33.68 5.15
N PRO A 561 2.54 -34.13 6.20
CA PRO A 561 3.43 -33.29 7.00
C PRO A 561 4.60 -32.75 6.16
N VAL A 562 5.00 -31.50 6.41
CA VAL A 562 6.19 -30.89 5.79
C VAL A 562 7.44 -31.47 6.46
N LYS A 563 8.21 -32.25 5.69
CA LYS A 563 9.45 -32.91 6.11
C LYS A 563 10.69 -32.18 5.61
N THR A 564 10.62 -31.57 4.43
CA THR A 564 11.73 -30.79 3.84
C THR A 564 11.23 -29.50 3.21
N VAL A 565 12.03 -28.44 3.33
CA VAL A 565 11.84 -27.13 2.67
C VAL A 565 13.21 -26.66 2.16
N GLU A 566 13.52 -26.92 0.90
CA GLU A 566 14.85 -26.70 0.34
C GLU A 566 14.85 -25.51 -0.61
N ILE A 567 15.82 -24.63 -0.45
CA ILE A 567 16.10 -23.59 -1.43
C ILE A 567 16.95 -24.23 -2.52
N THR A 568 16.35 -24.52 -3.67
CA THR A 568 17.02 -25.19 -4.80
C THR A 568 17.60 -24.20 -5.81
N GLY A 569 17.23 -22.92 -5.72
CA GLY A 569 17.72 -21.88 -6.60
C GLY A 569 17.75 -20.52 -5.90
N VAL A 570 18.84 -19.79 -6.14
CA VAL A 570 19.00 -18.40 -5.73
C VAL A 570 19.46 -17.57 -6.93
N GLY A 571 19.04 -16.31 -6.97
CA GLY A 571 19.52 -15.36 -7.96
C GLY A 571 20.86 -14.74 -7.59
N PRO A 572 21.36 -13.78 -8.41
CA PRO A 572 22.66 -13.14 -8.22
C PRO A 572 22.87 -12.48 -6.85
N SER A 573 21.81 -12.08 -6.15
CA SER A 573 21.89 -11.45 -4.83
C SER A 573 21.78 -12.45 -3.67
N GLY A 574 21.55 -13.73 -3.97
CA GLY A 574 21.26 -14.76 -2.98
C GLY A 574 19.79 -14.85 -2.57
N ARG A 575 18.91 -14.03 -3.17
CA ARG A 575 17.45 -14.15 -2.96
C ARG A 575 16.93 -15.43 -3.58
N ILE A 576 15.96 -16.06 -2.91
CA ILE A 576 15.39 -17.31 -3.37
C ILE A 576 14.64 -17.12 -4.69
N THR A 577 14.86 -18.03 -5.63
CA THR A 577 14.15 -18.09 -6.91
C THR A 577 13.40 -19.40 -7.08
N GLU A 578 13.86 -20.46 -6.39
CA GLU A 578 13.24 -21.78 -6.42
C GLU A 578 13.28 -22.44 -5.04
N VAL A 579 12.17 -23.04 -4.65
CA VAL A 579 12.02 -23.80 -3.40
C VAL A 579 11.35 -25.12 -3.70
N THR A 580 11.80 -26.21 -3.08
CA THR A 580 11.06 -27.48 -3.04
C THR A 580 10.50 -27.71 -1.64
N VAL A 581 9.28 -28.24 -1.57
CA VAL A 581 8.66 -28.70 -0.32
C VAL A 581 8.38 -30.17 -0.46
N ASN A 582 8.96 -31.00 0.42
CA ASN A 582 8.92 -32.47 0.30
C ASN A 582 9.39 -32.96 -1.09
N GLY A 583 10.40 -32.30 -1.67
CA GLY A 583 10.91 -32.58 -3.01
C GLY A 583 10.02 -32.11 -4.17
N VAL A 584 8.83 -31.57 -3.90
CA VAL A 584 7.94 -31.00 -4.91
C VAL A 584 8.29 -29.52 -5.13
N PRO A 585 8.64 -29.09 -6.36
CA PRO A 585 8.89 -27.68 -6.65
C PRO A 585 7.67 -26.82 -6.34
N TYR A 586 7.89 -25.75 -5.59
CA TYR A 586 6.93 -24.67 -5.46
C TYR A 586 7.31 -23.51 -6.36
N LYS A 587 6.36 -23.11 -7.20
CA LYS A 587 6.49 -21.96 -8.08
C LYS A 587 5.35 -20.97 -7.82
N PRO A 588 5.62 -19.83 -7.18
CA PRO A 588 4.60 -18.78 -7.04
C PRO A 588 4.31 -18.15 -8.42
N SER A 589 3.17 -17.48 -8.55
CA SER A 589 2.80 -16.74 -9.76
C SER A 589 3.70 -15.53 -10.06
N SER A 590 4.50 -15.09 -9.08
CA SER A 590 5.55 -14.09 -9.22
C SER A 590 6.66 -14.35 -8.20
N PRO A 591 7.91 -13.92 -8.44
CA PRO A 591 8.98 -14.03 -7.44
C PRO A 591 8.66 -13.41 -6.08
N TYR A 592 7.86 -12.34 -6.04
CA TYR A 592 7.36 -11.74 -4.79
C TYR A 592 6.45 -12.69 -3.98
N GLY A 593 5.80 -13.65 -4.64
CA GLY A 593 4.88 -14.60 -4.01
C GLY A 593 5.53 -15.47 -2.93
N PHE A 594 6.85 -15.66 -2.95
CA PHE A 594 7.56 -16.35 -1.88
C PHE A 594 7.39 -15.66 -0.51
N ARG A 595 7.32 -14.32 -0.47
CA ARG A 595 7.10 -13.60 0.80
C ARG A 595 5.74 -13.93 1.39
N ALA A 596 4.70 -13.88 0.56
CA ALA A 596 3.33 -14.13 0.97
C ALA A 596 3.12 -15.58 1.42
N ALA A 597 3.82 -16.49 0.78
CA ALA A 597 3.64 -17.90 1.03
C ALA A 597 4.34 -18.32 2.35
N PHE A 598 5.42 -17.66 2.80
CA PHE A 598 6.09 -17.98 4.08
C PHE A 598 5.49 -17.15 5.24
N GLY A 599 4.18 -16.94 5.23
CA GLY A 599 3.48 -16.17 6.27
C GLY A 599 3.76 -14.67 6.27
N GLY A 600 4.33 -14.10 5.19
CA GLY A 600 4.57 -12.66 5.06
C GLY A 600 6.00 -12.21 5.40
N LEU A 601 7.02 -12.83 4.79
CA LEU A 601 8.42 -12.45 5.00
C LEU A 601 8.69 -10.97 4.68
N LYS A 602 9.68 -10.37 5.35
CA LYS A 602 10.13 -8.99 5.10
C LYS A 602 10.91 -8.85 3.79
N SER A 603 11.59 -9.91 3.35
CA SER A 603 12.30 -9.99 2.06
C SER A 603 12.33 -11.45 1.55
N THR A 604 12.88 -11.68 0.37
CA THR A 604 13.19 -13.02 -0.18
C THR A 604 14.65 -13.43 0.01
N LEU A 605 15.46 -12.62 0.70
CA LEU A 605 16.84 -12.95 1.03
C LEU A 605 16.84 -13.74 2.35
N ILE A 606 16.62 -15.04 2.21
CA ILE A 606 16.47 -15.96 3.34
C ILE A 606 17.34 -17.21 3.17
N SER A 607 17.60 -17.87 4.29
CA SER A 607 18.01 -19.27 4.35
C SER A 607 17.09 -20.06 5.26
N VAL A 608 16.89 -21.34 4.96
CA VAL A 608 16.11 -22.26 5.79
C VAL A 608 17.07 -23.27 6.42
N GLU A 609 17.16 -23.24 7.74
CA GLU A 609 17.84 -24.26 8.52
C GLU A 609 16.84 -25.34 8.93
N GLN A 610 17.21 -26.60 8.73
CA GLN A 610 16.40 -27.77 9.06
C GLN A 610 17.14 -28.64 10.08
N THR A 611 16.55 -28.85 11.26
CA THR A 611 17.20 -29.63 12.33
C THR A 611 17.18 -31.13 12.07
N GLY A 612 16.30 -31.65 11.20
CA GLY A 612 16.24 -33.09 10.91
C GLY A 612 17.30 -33.57 9.90
N LYS A 613 17.99 -32.66 9.20
CA LYS A 613 18.80 -33.01 8.01
C LYS A 613 20.30 -33.04 8.29
N TYR A 614 20.98 -34.15 7.99
CA TYR A 614 22.44 -34.25 8.00
C TYR A 614 22.98 -35.21 6.94
N THR A 615 24.16 -34.88 6.43
CA THR A 615 24.90 -35.72 5.49
C THR A 615 26.09 -36.34 6.21
N VAL A 616 26.14 -37.66 6.26
CA VAL A 616 27.33 -38.38 6.71
C VAL A 616 28.19 -38.66 5.47
N LEU A 617 29.45 -38.24 5.51
CA LEU A 617 30.50 -38.67 4.60
C LEU A 617 31.25 -39.79 5.30
N ASP A 618 31.15 -41.01 4.76
CA ASP A 618 31.98 -42.11 5.25
C ASP A 618 33.44 -41.98 4.75
N GLY A 619 34.33 -42.79 5.32
CA GLY A 619 35.75 -42.81 4.96
C GLY A 619 36.04 -43.20 3.49
N ASN A 620 35.02 -43.59 2.72
CA ASN A 620 35.12 -43.93 1.30
C ASN A 620 34.54 -42.82 0.38
N GLY A 621 34.08 -41.70 0.95
CA GLY A 621 33.53 -40.57 0.20
C GLY A 621 32.05 -40.74 -0.19
N THR A 622 31.36 -41.76 0.32
CA THR A 622 29.93 -41.97 0.06
C THR A 622 29.11 -40.97 0.88
N LYS A 623 28.22 -40.23 0.22
CA LYS A 623 27.31 -39.27 0.87
C LYS A 623 25.99 -39.95 1.20
N ARG A 624 25.58 -39.98 2.46
CA ARG A 624 24.23 -40.36 2.88
C ARG A 624 23.50 -39.18 3.49
N GLU A 625 22.39 -38.78 2.88
CA GLU A 625 21.55 -37.66 3.32
C GLU A 625 20.34 -38.19 4.13
N LEU A 626 20.25 -37.81 5.39
CA LEU A 626 19.12 -38.11 6.28
C LEU A 626 18.35 -36.80 6.55
N PRO A 627 17.01 -36.83 6.74
CA PRO A 627 16.18 -38.00 7.01
C PRO A 627 15.29 -38.33 5.80
N GLN A 628 15.49 -39.49 5.16
CA GLN A 628 14.45 -40.02 4.26
C GLN A 628 13.20 -40.48 5.06
N ALA A 629 13.28 -40.55 6.40
CA ALA A 629 12.18 -40.84 7.32
C ALA A 629 12.42 -40.26 8.73
N VAL A 630 11.33 -39.90 9.43
CA VAL A 630 11.31 -39.58 10.87
C VAL A 630 11.82 -40.78 11.67
N GLY A 631 12.75 -40.58 12.61
CA GLY A 631 13.30 -41.67 13.41
C GLY A 631 14.52 -41.29 14.25
N ALA A 632 15.00 -42.24 15.07
CA ALA A 632 16.17 -42.03 15.92
C ALA A 632 17.43 -41.68 15.11
N VAL A 633 18.16 -40.67 15.55
CA VAL A 633 19.48 -40.32 15.02
C VAL A 633 20.47 -41.38 15.50
N HIS A 634 21.37 -41.86 14.65
CA HIS A 634 22.38 -42.85 15.03
C HIS A 634 23.78 -42.31 14.75
N VAL A 635 24.73 -42.58 15.64
CA VAL A 635 26.15 -42.27 15.46
C VAL A 635 26.85 -43.54 14.96
N ILE A 636 27.56 -43.43 13.85
CA ILE A 636 28.40 -44.50 13.30
C ILE A 636 29.85 -44.13 13.57
N ASP A 637 30.57 -44.95 14.34
CA ASP A 637 31.99 -44.71 14.61
C ASP A 637 32.90 -45.15 13.44
N GLY A 638 34.20 -44.91 13.58
CA GLY A 638 35.20 -45.24 12.54
C GLY A 638 35.35 -46.74 12.25
N ASP A 639 34.81 -47.59 13.11
CA ASP A 639 34.79 -49.05 12.97
C ASP A 639 33.45 -49.56 12.39
N GLY A 640 32.52 -48.65 12.09
CA GLY A 640 31.21 -48.97 11.54
C GLY A 640 30.16 -49.37 12.57
N ASN A 641 30.42 -49.21 13.87
CA ASN A 641 29.44 -49.53 14.91
C ASN A 641 28.37 -48.46 14.96
N VAL A 642 27.11 -48.89 14.93
CA VAL A 642 25.94 -48.01 14.99
C VAL A 642 25.44 -47.94 16.42
N SER A 643 25.45 -46.74 17.01
CA SER A 643 24.87 -46.46 18.32
C SER A 643 23.66 -45.52 18.18
N PRO A 644 22.52 -45.79 18.84
CA PRO A 644 21.42 -44.85 18.89
C PRO A 644 21.83 -43.59 19.66
N SER A 645 21.39 -42.42 19.19
CA SER A 645 21.49 -41.17 19.92
C SER A 645 20.23 -41.00 20.75
N ASP A 646 20.34 -41.16 22.07
CA ASP A 646 19.22 -41.07 23.02
C ASP A 646 18.77 -39.60 23.29
N GLY A 647 19.28 -38.64 22.50
CA GLY A 647 18.99 -37.22 22.61
C GLY A 647 19.36 -36.40 21.36
N ASN A 648 19.29 -35.07 21.51
CA ASN A 648 19.67 -34.11 20.47
C ASN A 648 21.16 -34.25 20.12
N LEU A 649 21.47 -34.56 18.85
CA LEU A 649 22.85 -34.71 18.38
C LEU A 649 23.41 -33.34 17.98
N VAL A 650 24.60 -32.99 18.47
CA VAL A 650 25.31 -31.76 18.06
C VAL A 650 26.27 -32.12 16.93
N ILE A 651 26.06 -31.55 15.75
CA ILE A 651 26.93 -31.78 14.58
C ILE A 651 27.75 -30.52 14.32
N MET A 652 29.05 -30.70 14.12
CA MET A 652 29.97 -29.66 13.67
C MET A 652 30.42 -29.97 12.25
N ASP A 653 30.37 -28.97 11.36
CA ASP A 653 30.90 -29.11 9.99
C ASP A 653 32.40 -28.76 9.90
N ASP A 654 32.96 -28.89 8.70
CA ASP A 654 34.38 -28.61 8.39
C ASP A 654 34.78 -27.13 8.56
N LYS A 655 33.79 -26.23 8.72
CA LYS A 655 33.98 -24.80 9.00
C LYS A 655 33.74 -24.47 10.47
N ALA A 656 33.66 -25.48 11.33
CA ALA A 656 33.35 -25.38 12.75
C ALA A 656 31.98 -24.75 13.05
N GLN A 657 31.04 -24.78 12.09
CA GLN A 657 29.66 -24.38 12.32
C GLN A 657 28.93 -25.52 13.01
N VAL A 658 28.18 -25.18 14.05
CA VAL A 658 27.51 -26.17 14.90
C VAL A 658 26.01 -26.04 14.80
N ARG A 659 25.35 -27.17 14.60
CA ARG A 659 23.88 -27.26 14.67
C ARG A 659 23.43 -28.43 15.51
N VAL A 660 22.22 -28.31 16.06
CA VAL A 660 21.56 -29.39 16.78
C VAL A 660 20.64 -30.15 15.83
N VAL A 661 20.74 -31.47 15.85
CA VAL A 661 19.92 -32.40 15.09
C VAL A 661 18.93 -33.08 16.01
N THR A 662 17.66 -33.07 15.59
CA THR A 662 16.51 -33.58 16.34
C THR A 662 15.84 -34.71 15.57
N GLY A 663 15.16 -35.62 16.27
CA GLY A 663 14.43 -36.75 15.64
C GLY A 663 13.24 -36.31 14.78
N GLU A 664 12.61 -35.19 15.13
CA GLU A 664 11.57 -34.52 14.34
C GLU A 664 12.16 -33.24 13.69
N PRO A 665 11.95 -32.99 12.38
CA PRO A 665 12.47 -31.79 11.74
C PRO A 665 11.74 -30.55 12.25
N THR A 666 12.53 -29.55 12.65
CA THR A 666 12.07 -28.18 12.83
C THR A 666 12.74 -27.26 11.82
N PHE A 667 12.06 -26.16 11.50
CA PHE A 667 12.48 -25.23 10.45
C PHE A 667 12.71 -23.86 11.04
N VAL A 668 13.93 -23.34 10.89
CA VAL A 668 14.30 -21.98 11.28
C VAL A 668 14.58 -21.18 10.02
N ILE A 669 13.88 -20.07 9.85
CA ILE A 669 14.03 -19.19 8.69
C ILE A 669 14.85 -17.98 9.12
N HIS A 670 16.04 -17.83 8.55
CA HIS A 670 16.89 -16.67 8.74
C HIS A 670 16.68 -15.71 7.57
N GLY A 671 16.48 -14.42 7.83
CA GLY A 671 16.21 -13.43 6.79
C GLY A 671 16.93 -12.10 7.01
N LYS A 672 17.24 -11.41 5.90
CA LYS A 672 17.90 -10.10 5.87
C LYS A 672 17.24 -9.13 4.89
N GLY A 673 17.30 -7.82 5.20
CA GLY A 673 16.76 -6.75 4.35
C GLY A 673 15.25 -6.52 4.49
N ASN A 674 14.71 -5.45 3.92
CA ASN A 674 13.27 -5.18 4.00
C ASN A 674 12.79 -4.50 2.72
N GLY A 675 11.81 -5.13 2.07
CA GLY A 675 11.30 -4.73 0.77
C GLY A 675 11.82 -5.61 -0.37
N HIS A 676 11.68 -5.12 -1.60
CA HIS A 676 12.04 -5.87 -2.80
C HIS A 676 13.54 -5.86 -3.10
N GLY A 677 14.33 -4.95 -2.53
CA GLY A 677 15.78 -4.87 -2.72
C GLY A 677 16.23 -4.30 -4.07
N LEU A 678 15.32 -3.88 -4.94
CA LEU A 678 15.65 -3.28 -6.25
C LEU A 678 16.04 -1.81 -6.13
N GLY A 679 17.04 -1.43 -6.91
CA GLY A 679 17.50 -0.05 -7.02
C GLY A 679 18.22 0.41 -5.75
N MET A 680 17.94 1.63 -5.32
CA MET A 680 18.64 2.22 -4.18
C MET A 680 18.15 1.62 -2.85
N SER A 681 19.07 1.15 -2.02
CA SER A 681 18.77 0.89 -0.61
C SER A 681 18.80 2.19 0.17
N GLN A 682 17.76 2.49 0.94
CA GLN A 682 17.73 3.66 1.82
C GLN A 682 18.84 3.58 2.87
N TRP A 683 18.93 2.47 3.61
CA TRP A 683 20.00 2.26 4.60
C TRP A 683 21.39 2.24 3.97
N GLY A 684 21.55 1.66 2.78
CA GLY A 684 22.81 1.71 2.06
C GLY A 684 23.18 3.10 1.56
N ALA A 685 22.21 3.92 1.12
CA ALA A 685 22.44 5.33 0.79
C ALA A 685 22.93 6.13 2.00
N ARG A 686 22.36 5.86 3.19
CA ARG A 686 22.88 6.40 4.45
C ARG A 686 24.31 5.94 4.72
N GLY A 687 24.59 4.64 4.60
CA GLY A 687 25.93 4.09 4.84
C GLY A 687 27.00 4.66 3.89
N LEU A 688 26.66 4.89 2.61
CA LEU A 688 27.54 5.56 1.65
C LEU A 688 27.74 7.04 1.99
N ALA A 689 26.67 7.75 2.40
CA ALA A 689 26.79 9.15 2.83
C ALA A 689 27.69 9.29 4.07
N GLU A 690 27.59 8.37 5.04
CA GLU A 690 28.46 8.29 6.22
C GLU A 690 29.93 7.99 5.85
N GLN A 691 30.17 7.35 4.70
CA GLN A 691 31.50 7.12 4.12
C GLN A 691 32.00 8.30 3.26
N GLY A 692 31.24 9.40 3.17
CA GLY A 692 31.64 10.62 2.46
C GLY A 692 31.22 10.69 0.99
N TYR A 693 30.37 9.78 0.51
CA TYR A 693 29.81 9.87 -0.84
C TYR A 693 28.77 11.00 -0.92
N ASP A 694 28.83 11.79 -1.99
CA ASP A 694 27.76 12.74 -2.31
C ASP A 694 26.54 12.05 -2.94
N TYR A 695 25.41 12.76 -2.97
CA TYR A 695 24.15 12.19 -3.45
C TYR A 695 24.19 11.71 -4.91
N LYS A 696 24.96 12.37 -5.79
CA LYS A 696 25.11 11.95 -7.19
C LYS A 696 25.88 10.64 -7.28
N SER A 697 26.95 10.51 -6.51
CA SER A 697 27.75 9.30 -6.42
C SER A 697 26.93 8.15 -5.85
N ILE A 698 26.09 8.40 -4.84
CA ILE A 698 25.14 7.42 -4.30
C ILE A 698 24.15 6.95 -5.38
N LEU A 699 23.55 7.87 -6.14
CA LEU A 699 22.60 7.51 -7.20
C LEU A 699 23.28 6.69 -8.32
N LEU A 700 24.47 7.10 -8.76
CA LEU A 700 25.26 6.38 -9.79
C LEU A 700 25.85 5.05 -9.26
N TYR A 701 25.93 4.90 -7.94
CA TYR A 701 26.27 3.63 -7.31
C TYR A 701 25.17 2.58 -7.51
N TYR A 702 23.90 2.97 -7.33
CA TYR A 702 22.75 2.05 -7.45
C TYR A 702 22.11 1.98 -8.84
N TYR A 703 22.23 3.04 -9.64
CA TYR A 703 21.63 3.13 -10.97
C TYR A 703 22.74 3.23 -12.02
N LYS A 704 22.73 2.32 -13.01
CA LYS A 704 23.80 2.21 -14.03
C LYS A 704 23.36 2.73 -15.37
N ASN A 705 24.28 3.29 -16.16
CA ASN A 705 23.96 3.89 -17.46
C ASN A 705 22.90 4.99 -17.36
N VAL A 706 22.95 5.75 -16.27
CA VAL A 706 22.05 6.89 -16.02
C VAL A 706 22.86 8.17 -15.85
N THR A 707 22.20 9.30 -16.04
CA THR A 707 22.70 10.64 -15.73
C THR A 707 21.79 11.29 -14.68
N ILE A 708 22.31 12.26 -13.94
CA ILE A 708 21.51 13.12 -13.05
C ILE A 708 21.40 14.48 -13.73
N GLU A 709 20.19 14.84 -14.13
CA GLU A 709 19.93 16.05 -14.89
C GLU A 709 18.88 16.91 -14.18
N LYS A 710 18.99 18.22 -14.35
CA LYS A 710 18.08 19.20 -13.77
C LYS A 710 17.19 19.79 -14.86
N ASP A 711 15.89 19.83 -14.64
CA ASP A 711 15.00 20.57 -15.54
C ASP A 711 15.37 22.05 -15.54
N ALA A 712 15.67 22.60 -16.72
CA ALA A 712 16.07 24.00 -16.88
C ALA A 712 14.96 25.00 -16.53
N ALA A 713 13.70 24.55 -16.45
CA ALA A 713 12.56 25.40 -16.11
C ALA A 713 12.32 25.57 -14.60
N ILE A 714 13.08 24.88 -13.74
CA ILE A 714 12.93 24.86 -12.27
C ILE A 714 14.22 25.34 -11.61
#